data_AF-A0A9Q0PIW3-F1
#
_entry.id   AF-A0A9Q0PIW3-F1
#
_cell.length_a   1.000
_cell.length_b   1.000
_cell.length_c   1.000
_cell.angle_alpha   90.00
_cell.angle_beta   90.00
_cell.angle_gamma   90.00
#
_symmetry.space_group_name_H-M   'P 1'
#
loop_
_entity.id
_entity.type
_entity.pdbx_description
1 polymer ?
#
loop_
_entity_poly.entity_id
_entity_poly.type
_entity_poly.pdbx_seq_one_letter_code
_entity_poly.pdbx_strand_id
1 'polypeptide(L)'
;MKQKNKWFKNNGQNFHIKLPIREKLIIPNVSVPEELVQIQAYLRWERKGKQMYTPEQEKEEYESAHFELLEEVARGRIPDDRREIKEPSVSKIKNRIPDDLVQIQAYVRWEKAGKPNYSREQQLREFEKAREELQTELDKGVSINEIQKKITKGEIKTEVSNQLQNKRIFSTKRIQRKKRDIMQLVNKHAAKSVDDKVSKYAEGKASVESKVLKAVELFAKEKEEHDGGAVLNKKIFKLADKELLVLVTKPGGKVKVHLATDLEQPVTLHWALSKKAGEWLEPPPNVLPAGSISLQVAAETQLKNESSTEFSYQVQSFEMEIEKDTFIGMPFVLLSNGRWMKNNGSDFYIEFGGGSKHIQKDASDGIGTAKALLDTIAKMESEAQKSFMHRFNIAADLMDKARDAGELGLAGIFVWLRFMATRQLIWNKNYNVKPREISKAQDRLTDLVQDIYANNPQHRELLRMVMFTVGRGGEGDVGQRIRDEILVIQRNNDCKGGMMEEWHQKLHNNTSPDDVIICQALIDYIKSDFDVGVYWKTLNENGITKERLLSYDRAIHSEPNFRRDQRDGLLRDLGNYMRTLKAVHSGADLDSAIGNCMGYRSEGQGFMVGVQINPVPGLPSGFPELLQFLLEHIEDKNVEALLEGLLEARQELRPLLFKSKDRLKDLLFLDIALDSTVRTVIERGYEELNNAGPEKIMHFITLVLENLALSSDDNEDLIYCLKGWKHALSMSNRKNDHWALFSKSVLDRTRLALASKAEWCQNVLQPSAEYLGSLLGVDQWALNIFTEEIIRAGSAAALSTLLNRLDPILRQTAHLGSWQVISPVEAVGYVVAVDELLTVQNKTYKLPTILVAKRVKGEEEIPDGTVAVLTPDMPDVLSHVSVRARTSKVCFATCFDPDILADLQAYEGKLLRLKPTSADIAYSEVKVGELADSNSTNLKEVSPSHLKLVRKQFRGRYAISSEEFTSEMVGAKSRNISYLKGKVPSWIEIPTSVALPFGVFEKVLNEDLNREVANKLQLLKKNLAEEFSALRQIRCTVLQLAAPPQLVQELKTKMQSSGMPWPGDEGVRRWEQAWMAIKKVWASKWNERAYFSTRKVKLDHDYLCMAVLVQEVINADYAFVIHTTNPSSKGFI
;
A
#
# COMPACT_ATOMS: atom_id res chain seq x y z
N MET A 1 26.00 48.23 -31.65
CA MET A 1 25.22 49.02 -32.63
C MET A 1 23.74 48.85 -32.30
N LYS A 2 23.04 49.92 -31.88
CA LYS A 2 21.58 49.94 -31.61
C LYS A 2 20.88 50.69 -32.74
N GLN A 3 19.99 50.02 -33.49
CA GLN A 3 19.14 50.68 -34.49
C GLN A 3 18.01 51.46 -33.79
N LYS A 4 17.85 52.75 -34.14
CA LYS A 4 16.78 53.63 -33.67
C LYS A 4 15.68 53.68 -34.73
N ASN A 5 14.44 53.34 -34.36
CA ASN A 5 13.25 53.60 -35.19
C ASN A 5 12.94 55.10 -35.22
N LYS A 6 12.77 55.69 -36.41
CA LYS A 6 12.33 57.08 -36.62
C LYS A 6 10.86 57.10 -37.04
N TRP A 7 10.07 57.96 -36.41
CA TRP A 7 8.67 58.24 -36.74
C TRP A 7 8.57 59.57 -37.52
N PHE A 8 7.71 59.63 -38.54
CA PHE A 8 7.45 60.85 -39.32
C PHE A 8 6.09 61.47 -38.94
N LYS A 9 6.06 62.79 -38.77
CA LYS A 9 4.87 63.60 -38.45
C LYS A 9 4.62 64.61 -39.58
N ASN A 10 3.37 65.00 -39.80
CA ASN A 10 3.01 66.03 -40.78
C ASN A 10 3.08 67.43 -40.12
N ASN A 11 4.13 68.21 -40.39
CA ASN A 11 4.34 69.54 -39.83
C ASN A 11 4.06 69.66 -38.32
N GLY A 12 4.54 68.67 -37.55
CA GLY A 12 4.39 68.63 -36.09
C GLY A 12 3.07 68.05 -35.57
N GLN A 13 2.13 67.70 -36.44
CA GLN A 13 0.85 67.08 -36.08
C GLN A 13 0.68 65.69 -36.70
N ASN A 14 -0.28 64.92 -36.17
CA ASN A 14 -0.65 63.62 -36.73
C ASN A 14 -1.40 63.81 -38.05
N PHE A 15 -1.26 62.86 -38.99
CA PHE A 15 -2.02 62.87 -40.24
C PHE A 15 -3.53 62.79 -39.96
N HIS A 16 -4.32 63.64 -40.60
CA HIS A 16 -5.78 63.71 -40.42
C HIS A 16 -6.49 63.47 -41.74
N ILE A 17 -7.41 62.49 -41.78
CA ILE A 17 -8.26 62.16 -42.93
C ILE A 17 -9.71 62.45 -42.52
N LYS A 18 -10.41 63.30 -43.27
CA LYS A 18 -11.84 63.56 -43.05
C LYS A 18 -12.68 62.52 -43.79
N LEU A 19 -13.60 61.88 -43.07
CA LEU A 19 -14.63 61.00 -43.63
C LEU A 19 -15.98 61.73 -43.69
N PRO A 20 -16.84 61.45 -44.70
CA PRO A 20 -18.10 62.16 -44.89
C PRO A 20 -19.15 61.79 -43.83
N ILE A 21 -19.96 62.77 -43.46
CA ILE A 21 -21.08 62.66 -42.51
C ILE A 21 -22.21 61.88 -43.20
N ARG A 22 -22.64 60.76 -42.59
CA ARG A 22 -23.82 60.00 -43.05
C ARG A 22 -25.11 60.65 -42.53
N GLU A 23 -25.99 61.00 -43.46
CA GLU A 23 -27.38 61.36 -43.20
C GLU A 23 -28.12 60.20 -42.50
N LYS A 24 -29.10 60.57 -41.66
CA LYS A 24 -29.97 59.65 -40.92
C LYS A 24 -30.74 58.74 -41.88
N LEU A 25 -30.32 57.48 -41.96
CA LEU A 25 -31.13 56.40 -42.52
C LEU A 25 -32.20 56.01 -41.50
N ILE A 26 -33.47 56.20 -41.88
CA ILE A 26 -34.62 55.61 -41.20
C ILE A 26 -34.60 54.12 -41.56
N ILE A 27 -34.32 53.25 -40.58
CA ILE A 27 -34.29 51.79 -40.75
C ILE A 27 -35.68 51.23 -40.37
N PRO A 28 -36.32 50.38 -41.19
CA PRO A 28 -37.58 49.73 -40.82
C PRO A 28 -37.36 48.69 -39.71
N ASN A 29 -38.43 48.34 -39.02
CA ASN A 29 -38.46 47.48 -37.82
C ASN A 29 -37.91 46.06 -38.12
N VAL A 30 -36.61 45.82 -37.91
CA VAL A 30 -35.97 44.50 -38.00
C VAL A 30 -35.41 44.15 -36.63
N SER A 31 -35.83 43.02 -36.05
CA SER A 31 -35.37 42.55 -34.74
C SER A 31 -34.11 41.70 -34.87
N VAL A 32 -33.04 42.04 -34.15
CA VAL A 32 -31.83 41.21 -34.05
C VAL A 32 -32.04 40.16 -32.94
N PRO A 33 -31.77 38.86 -33.18
CA PRO A 33 -31.85 37.83 -32.15
C PRO A 33 -30.98 38.16 -30.92
N GLU A 34 -31.55 37.99 -29.73
CA GLU A 34 -30.93 38.31 -28.44
C GLU A 34 -29.57 37.62 -28.26
N GLU A 35 -29.45 36.37 -28.73
CA GLU A 35 -28.23 35.57 -28.68
C GLU A 35 -27.08 36.21 -29.47
N LEU A 36 -27.35 36.81 -30.64
CA LEU A 36 -26.32 37.48 -31.44
C LEU A 36 -25.83 38.76 -30.75
N VAL A 37 -26.74 39.46 -30.07
CA VAL A 37 -26.43 40.66 -29.30
C VAL A 37 -25.54 40.32 -28.11
N GLN A 38 -25.82 39.22 -27.41
CA GLN A 38 -24.98 38.72 -26.32
C GLN A 38 -23.58 38.33 -26.80
N ILE A 39 -23.47 37.64 -27.94
CA ILE A 39 -22.18 37.28 -28.54
C ILE A 39 -21.40 38.53 -28.93
N GLN A 40 -22.04 39.52 -29.55
CA GLN A 40 -21.37 40.77 -29.94
C GLN A 40 -20.97 41.61 -28.71
N ALA A 41 -21.80 41.66 -27.65
CA ALA A 41 -21.47 42.32 -26.39
C ALA A 41 -20.25 41.66 -25.72
N TYR A 42 -20.19 40.32 -25.74
CA TYR A 42 -19.04 39.56 -25.25
C TYR A 42 -17.76 39.87 -26.06
N LEU A 43 -17.85 39.93 -27.39
CA LEU A 43 -16.71 40.29 -28.24
C LEU A 43 -16.22 41.73 -27.99
N ARG A 44 -17.13 42.66 -27.70
CA ARG A 44 -16.78 44.04 -27.30
C ARG A 44 -16.07 44.07 -25.96
N TRP A 45 -16.55 43.30 -24.99
CA TRP A 45 -15.91 43.14 -23.67
C TRP A 45 -14.50 42.54 -23.78
N GLU A 46 -14.34 41.53 -24.63
CA GLU A 46 -13.03 40.90 -24.89
C GLU A 46 -12.03 41.86 -25.54
N ARG A 47 -12.46 42.63 -26.55
CA ARG A 47 -11.62 43.66 -27.21
C ARG A 47 -11.19 44.78 -26.26
N LYS A 48 -11.97 45.06 -25.22
CA LYS A 48 -11.65 46.06 -24.18
C LYS A 48 -10.81 45.49 -23.02
N GLY A 49 -10.35 44.24 -23.13
CA GLY A 49 -9.44 43.63 -22.16
C GLY A 49 -10.13 43.05 -20.92
N LYS A 50 -11.41 42.65 -21.04
CA LYS A 50 -12.16 41.89 -20.00
C LYS A 50 -12.24 42.61 -18.65
N GLN A 51 -12.63 43.89 -18.68
CA GLN A 51 -12.78 44.73 -17.49
C GLN A 51 -14.02 44.32 -16.67
N MET A 52 -14.02 44.50 -15.35
CA MET A 52 -15.26 44.26 -14.58
C MET A 52 -16.28 45.38 -14.82
N TYR A 53 -17.48 45.02 -15.26
CA TYR A 53 -18.59 45.95 -15.46
C TYR A 53 -19.60 45.90 -14.31
N THR A 54 -20.18 47.05 -14.00
CA THR A 54 -21.40 47.16 -13.19
C THR A 54 -22.63 46.76 -14.03
N PRO A 55 -23.77 46.38 -13.42
CA PRO A 55 -24.99 46.01 -14.15
C PRO A 55 -25.46 47.09 -15.13
N GLU A 56 -25.26 48.36 -14.80
CA GLU A 56 -25.58 49.50 -15.67
C GLU A 56 -24.65 49.56 -16.89
N GLN A 57 -23.36 49.29 -16.71
CA GLN A 57 -22.36 49.24 -17.79
C GLN A 57 -22.54 48.02 -18.70
N GLU A 58 -22.95 46.88 -18.15
CA GLU A 58 -23.28 45.68 -18.91
C GLU A 58 -24.49 45.92 -19.82
N LYS A 59 -25.51 46.62 -19.29
CA LYS A 59 -26.68 47.04 -20.07
C LYS A 59 -26.31 48.02 -21.18
N GLU A 60 -25.42 48.98 -20.92
CA GLU A 60 -24.95 49.95 -21.92
C GLU A 60 -24.13 49.28 -23.05
N GLU A 61 -23.30 48.29 -22.72
CA GLU A 61 -22.56 47.51 -23.73
C GLU A 61 -23.47 46.57 -24.52
N TYR A 62 -24.48 46.01 -23.88
CA TYR A 62 -25.51 45.20 -24.53
C TYR A 62 -26.32 46.04 -25.52
N GLU A 63 -26.78 47.23 -25.13
CA GLU A 63 -27.49 48.17 -26.01
C GLU A 63 -26.60 48.66 -27.16
N SER A 64 -25.31 48.89 -26.89
CA SER A 64 -24.33 49.26 -27.92
C SER A 64 -24.06 48.13 -28.92
N ALA A 65 -24.00 46.87 -28.45
CA ALA A 65 -23.86 45.69 -29.30
C ALA A 65 -25.11 45.47 -30.17
N HIS A 66 -26.30 45.70 -29.62
CA HIS A 66 -27.56 45.63 -30.34
C HIS A 66 -27.60 46.66 -31.48
N PHE A 67 -27.16 47.89 -31.19
CA PHE A 67 -27.11 48.97 -32.19
C PHE A 67 -26.10 48.68 -33.32
N GLU A 68 -24.93 48.13 -33.00
CA GLU A 68 -23.90 47.78 -33.98
C GLU A 68 -24.37 46.66 -34.92
N LEU A 69 -25.07 45.65 -34.39
CA LEU A 69 -25.67 44.59 -35.20
C LEU A 69 -26.79 45.11 -36.09
N LEU A 70 -27.64 46.02 -35.59
CA LEU A 70 -28.65 46.70 -36.42
C LEU A 70 -28.01 47.48 -37.57
N GLU A 71 -26.86 48.11 -37.34
CA GLU A 71 -26.13 48.85 -38.37
C GLU A 71 -25.51 47.92 -39.43
N GLU A 72 -25.03 46.74 -39.04
CA GLU A 72 -24.51 45.72 -39.96
C GLU A 72 -25.62 45.00 -40.75
N VAL A 73 -26.81 44.82 -40.15
CA VAL A 73 -28.03 44.39 -40.86
C VAL A 73 -28.43 45.44 -41.90
N ALA A 74 -28.43 46.72 -41.56
CA ALA A 74 -28.74 47.82 -42.48
C ALA A 74 -27.71 47.97 -43.63
N ARG A 75 -26.50 47.42 -43.47
CA ARG A 75 -25.44 47.38 -44.50
C ARG A 75 -25.46 46.10 -45.36
N GLY A 76 -26.41 45.19 -45.13
CA GLY A 76 -26.65 44.01 -45.96
C GLY A 76 -25.60 42.90 -45.82
N ARG A 77 -24.93 42.78 -44.67
CA ARG A 77 -23.83 41.80 -44.45
C ARG A 77 -24.16 40.64 -43.51
N ILE A 78 -25.44 40.42 -43.18
CA ILE A 78 -25.90 39.24 -42.44
C ILE A 78 -26.93 38.51 -43.32
N PRO A 79 -26.82 37.18 -43.52
CA PRO A 79 -27.85 36.43 -44.23
C PRO A 79 -29.16 36.48 -43.44
N ASP A 80 -30.21 36.98 -44.08
CA ASP A 80 -31.58 36.96 -43.59
C ASP A 80 -32.08 35.51 -43.60
N ASP A 81 -32.00 34.82 -42.46
CA ASP A 81 -32.64 33.50 -42.29
C ASP A 81 -34.11 33.71 -41.89
N ARG A 82 -34.84 34.38 -42.79
CA ARG A 82 -36.30 34.37 -42.87
C ARG A 82 -36.68 33.99 -44.29
N ARG A 83 -36.67 32.68 -44.57
CA ARG A 83 -37.50 32.17 -45.66
C ARG A 83 -38.95 32.34 -45.25
N GLU A 84 -39.56 33.39 -45.78
CA GLU A 84 -41.00 33.48 -45.97
C GLU A 84 -41.52 32.13 -46.51
N ILE A 85 -42.50 31.59 -45.81
CA ILE A 85 -43.39 30.54 -46.28
C ILE A 85 -44.14 31.14 -47.50
N LYS A 86 -43.58 30.94 -48.69
CA LYS A 86 -44.36 31.01 -49.92
C LYS A 86 -45.07 29.67 -50.06
N GLU A 87 -46.39 29.67 -49.89
CA GLU A 87 -47.24 28.63 -50.46
C GLU A 87 -46.96 28.54 -51.96
N PRO A 88 -46.51 27.39 -52.50
CA PRO A 88 -46.57 27.14 -53.92
C PRO A 88 -47.95 26.56 -54.24
N SER A 89 -48.64 27.30 -55.10
CA SER A 89 -49.67 26.86 -56.03
C SER A 89 -49.80 25.34 -56.20
N VAL A 90 -51.02 24.87 -56.00
CA VAL A 90 -51.56 23.57 -56.40
C VAL A 90 -51.08 23.17 -57.80
N SER A 91 -50.11 22.25 -57.89
CA SER A 91 -50.08 21.12 -58.85
C SER A 91 -48.69 20.47 -58.89
N LYS A 92 -48.68 19.14 -58.70
CA LYS A 92 -47.53 18.20 -58.81
C LYS A 92 -46.67 17.96 -57.55
N ILE A 93 -47.26 17.49 -56.45
CA ILE A 93 -46.55 16.63 -55.48
C ILE A 93 -47.50 15.50 -55.04
N LYS A 94 -47.44 14.36 -55.73
CA LYS A 94 -47.87 13.07 -55.19
C LYS A 94 -46.59 12.25 -55.14
N ASN A 95 -46.18 11.78 -53.96
CA ASN A 95 -45.05 10.85 -53.69
C ASN A 95 -43.74 11.47 -53.13
N ARG A 96 -43.80 12.38 -52.16
CA ARG A 96 -42.65 12.63 -51.27
C ARG A 96 -43.08 12.48 -49.82
N ILE A 97 -42.31 11.70 -49.04
CA ILE A 97 -42.59 11.43 -47.63
C ILE A 97 -42.19 12.65 -46.79
N PRO A 98 -43.07 13.18 -45.93
CA PRO A 98 -42.77 14.27 -45.02
C PRO A 98 -41.58 13.98 -44.09
N ASP A 99 -40.64 14.92 -43.95
CA ASP A 99 -39.39 14.74 -43.18
C ASP A 99 -39.65 14.59 -41.67
N ASP A 100 -40.77 15.10 -41.17
CA ASP A 100 -41.31 14.89 -39.82
C ASP A 100 -41.65 13.41 -39.55
N LEU A 101 -42.23 12.70 -40.53
CA LEU A 101 -42.46 11.25 -40.39
C LEU A 101 -41.14 10.47 -40.41
N VAL A 102 -40.17 10.91 -41.22
CA VAL A 102 -38.82 10.33 -41.26
C VAL A 102 -38.12 10.51 -39.91
N GLN A 103 -38.28 11.69 -39.29
CA GLN A 103 -37.68 11.99 -37.99
C GLN A 103 -38.29 11.14 -36.86
N ILE A 104 -39.62 10.94 -36.86
CA ILE A 104 -40.29 10.05 -35.91
C ILE A 104 -39.83 8.60 -36.12
N GLN A 105 -39.74 8.13 -37.37
CA GLN A 105 -39.24 6.78 -37.67
C GLN A 105 -37.77 6.60 -37.28
N ALA A 106 -36.92 7.62 -37.49
CA ALA A 106 -35.53 7.62 -37.05
C ALA A 106 -35.42 7.55 -35.51
N TYR A 107 -36.30 8.26 -34.79
CA TYR A 107 -36.41 8.16 -33.34
C TYR A 107 -36.85 6.76 -32.90
N VAL A 108 -37.86 6.16 -33.54
CA VAL A 108 -38.29 4.78 -33.27
C VAL A 108 -37.17 3.77 -33.54
N ARG A 109 -36.36 3.98 -34.59
CA ARG A 109 -35.16 3.17 -34.86
C ARG A 109 -34.12 3.32 -33.75
N TRP A 110 -33.87 4.54 -33.29
CA TRP A 110 -32.95 4.82 -32.19
C TRP A 110 -33.41 4.20 -30.87
N GLU A 111 -34.71 4.30 -30.56
CA GLU A 111 -35.30 3.69 -29.38
C GLU A 111 -35.24 2.15 -29.45
N LYS A 112 -35.59 1.56 -30.60
CA LYS A 112 -35.47 0.11 -30.84
C LYS A 112 -34.01 -0.37 -30.83
N ALA A 113 -33.05 0.49 -31.15
CA ALA A 113 -31.61 0.20 -31.07
C ALA A 113 -31.03 0.25 -29.65
N GLY A 114 -31.84 0.55 -28.63
CA GLY A 114 -31.38 0.67 -27.24
C GLY A 114 -30.82 2.05 -26.91
N LYS A 115 -31.26 3.11 -27.61
CA LYS A 115 -30.85 4.51 -27.41
C LYS A 115 -29.32 4.76 -27.44
N PRO A 116 -28.59 4.23 -28.44
CA PRO A 116 -27.13 4.39 -28.54
C PRO A 116 -26.76 5.86 -28.81
N ASN A 117 -25.57 6.27 -28.36
CA ASN A 117 -25.08 7.64 -28.58
C ASN A 117 -24.47 7.75 -29.99
N TYR A 118 -25.23 8.29 -30.95
CA TYR A 118 -24.79 8.42 -32.34
C TYR A 118 -24.01 9.73 -32.60
N SER A 119 -22.92 9.64 -33.36
CA SER A 119 -22.25 10.82 -33.94
C SER A 119 -23.15 11.50 -34.98
N ARG A 120 -22.88 12.76 -35.32
CA ARG A 120 -23.68 13.53 -36.31
C ARG A 120 -23.81 12.82 -37.67
N GLU A 121 -22.76 12.15 -38.11
CA GLU A 121 -22.76 11.34 -39.33
C GLU A 121 -23.61 10.05 -39.19
N GLN A 122 -23.61 9.43 -38.01
CA GLN A 122 -24.46 8.25 -37.73
C GLN A 122 -25.93 8.62 -37.63
N GLN A 123 -26.26 9.78 -37.04
CA GLN A 123 -27.62 10.32 -37.00
C GLN A 123 -28.17 10.57 -38.42
N LEU A 124 -27.36 11.16 -39.30
CA LEU A 124 -27.72 11.35 -40.71
C LEU A 124 -27.95 10.03 -41.44
N ARG A 125 -27.07 9.03 -41.23
CA ARG A 125 -27.24 7.69 -41.81
C ARG A 125 -28.51 6.99 -41.34
N GLU A 126 -28.85 7.07 -40.05
CA GLU A 126 -30.07 6.46 -39.52
C GLU A 126 -31.34 7.22 -39.96
N PHE A 127 -31.23 8.54 -40.14
CA PHE A 127 -32.30 9.35 -40.74
C PHE A 127 -32.55 8.98 -42.21
N GLU A 128 -31.49 8.76 -43.01
CA GLU A 128 -31.62 8.31 -44.40
C GLU A 128 -32.23 6.90 -44.49
N LYS A 129 -31.79 5.96 -43.64
CA LYS A 129 -32.40 4.62 -43.58
C LYS A 129 -33.86 4.65 -43.14
N ALA A 130 -34.22 5.52 -42.19
CA ALA A 130 -35.62 5.73 -41.82
C ALA A 130 -36.44 6.19 -43.03
N ARG A 131 -35.87 7.05 -43.88
CA ARG A 131 -36.51 7.50 -45.12
C ARG A 131 -36.73 6.36 -46.11
N GLU A 132 -35.72 5.50 -46.30
CA GLU A 132 -35.80 4.33 -47.17
C GLU A 132 -36.87 3.33 -46.71
N GLU A 133 -37.01 3.10 -45.40
CA GLU A 133 -38.06 2.23 -44.85
C GLU A 133 -39.47 2.76 -45.12
N LEU A 134 -39.69 4.06 -44.90
CA LEU A 134 -40.98 4.68 -45.19
C LEU A 134 -41.26 4.71 -46.69
N GLN A 135 -40.22 4.90 -47.52
CA GLN A 135 -40.34 4.87 -48.98
C GLN A 135 -40.74 3.48 -49.46
N THR A 136 -40.18 2.43 -48.87
CA THR A 136 -40.53 1.04 -49.19
C THR A 136 -41.98 0.71 -48.83
N GLU A 137 -42.53 1.25 -47.73
CA GLU A 137 -43.94 1.08 -47.39
C GLU A 137 -44.88 1.87 -48.32
N LEU A 138 -44.45 3.07 -48.76
CA LEU A 138 -45.18 3.85 -49.76
C LEU A 138 -45.21 3.12 -51.12
N ASP A 139 -44.09 2.52 -51.53
CA ASP A 139 -43.94 1.77 -52.77
C ASP A 139 -44.75 0.45 -52.77
N LYS A 140 -45.08 -0.09 -51.59
CA LYS A 140 -46.02 -1.21 -51.40
C LYS A 140 -47.50 -0.79 -51.49
N GLY A 141 -47.79 0.48 -51.78
CA GLY A 141 -49.14 1.00 -51.96
C GLY A 141 -49.84 1.44 -50.67
N VAL A 142 -49.12 1.59 -49.56
CA VAL A 142 -49.67 2.08 -48.29
C VAL A 142 -49.78 3.61 -48.34
N SER A 143 -50.93 4.15 -47.93
CA SER A 143 -51.12 5.61 -47.92
C SER A 143 -50.31 6.30 -46.81
N ILE A 144 -49.93 7.57 -46.99
CA ILE A 144 -49.15 8.34 -45.98
C ILE A 144 -49.87 8.38 -44.62
N ASN A 145 -51.21 8.45 -44.60
CA ASN A 145 -52.00 8.43 -43.37
C ASN A 145 -51.96 7.07 -42.65
N GLU A 146 -51.84 5.97 -43.39
CA GLU A 146 -51.67 4.64 -42.81
C GLU A 146 -50.25 4.41 -42.32
N ILE A 147 -49.24 4.96 -43.01
CA ILE A 147 -47.85 4.98 -42.55
C ILE A 147 -47.75 5.71 -41.21
N GLN A 148 -48.38 6.88 -41.07
CA GLN A 148 -48.40 7.63 -39.81
C GLN A 148 -49.01 6.80 -38.67
N LYS A 149 -50.13 6.11 -38.90
CA LYS A 149 -50.74 5.22 -37.89
C LYS A 149 -49.85 4.02 -37.56
N LYS A 150 -49.17 3.43 -38.55
CA LYS A 150 -48.24 2.31 -38.34
C LYS A 150 -47.00 2.72 -37.55
N ILE A 151 -46.49 3.95 -37.74
CA ILE A 151 -45.38 4.52 -36.96
C ILE A 151 -45.79 4.65 -35.49
N THR A 152 -46.95 5.26 -35.20
CA THR A 152 -47.43 5.45 -33.82
C THR A 152 -47.68 4.14 -33.09
N LYS A 153 -48.01 3.06 -33.82
CA LYS A 153 -48.20 1.70 -33.28
C LYS A 153 -46.92 0.84 -33.29
N GLY A 154 -45.82 1.33 -33.84
CA GLY A 154 -44.54 0.60 -33.93
C GLY A 154 -44.53 -0.58 -34.92
N GLU A 155 -45.51 -0.67 -35.82
CA GLU A 155 -45.80 -1.81 -36.72
C GLU A 155 -44.92 -1.83 -37.99
N ILE A 156 -44.13 -0.78 -38.23
CA ILE A 156 -43.16 -0.76 -39.35
C ILE A 156 -41.97 -1.66 -39.01
N LYS A 157 -41.75 -2.68 -39.85
CA LYS A 157 -40.63 -3.63 -39.73
C LYS A 157 -39.31 -2.90 -39.92
N THR A 158 -38.65 -2.58 -38.82
CA THR A 158 -37.31 -2.01 -38.79
C THR A 158 -36.25 -3.11 -38.81
N GLU A 159 -35.29 -3.07 -39.74
CA GLU A 159 -34.19 -4.05 -39.81
C GLU A 159 -33.31 -4.10 -38.53
N VAL A 160 -33.40 -3.07 -37.70
CA VAL A 160 -32.76 -2.99 -36.37
C VAL A 160 -33.08 -4.20 -35.49
N SER A 161 -34.28 -4.79 -35.61
CA SER A 161 -34.70 -5.96 -34.82
C SER A 161 -33.90 -7.23 -35.14
N ASN A 162 -33.48 -7.41 -36.40
CA ASN A 162 -32.69 -8.58 -36.81
C ASN A 162 -31.21 -8.41 -36.44
N GLN A 163 -30.71 -7.18 -36.36
CA GLN A 163 -29.36 -6.92 -35.85
C GLN A 163 -29.25 -7.07 -34.33
N LEU A 164 -30.31 -6.81 -33.55
CA LEU A 164 -30.32 -7.04 -32.10
C LEU A 164 -30.52 -8.51 -31.73
N GLN A 165 -31.35 -9.27 -32.47
CA GLN A 165 -31.41 -10.72 -32.30
C GLN A 165 -30.10 -11.38 -32.75
N ASN A 166 -29.48 -10.94 -33.85
CA ASN A 166 -28.17 -11.48 -34.24
C ASN A 166 -27.00 -10.96 -33.38
N LYS A 167 -27.05 -9.76 -32.78
CA LYS A 167 -26.02 -9.28 -31.83
C LYS A 167 -26.14 -9.89 -30.43
N ARG A 168 -27.36 -10.17 -29.95
CA ARG A 168 -27.55 -10.89 -28.67
C ARG A 168 -27.30 -12.39 -28.79
N ILE A 169 -27.41 -12.97 -30.00
CA ILE A 169 -27.25 -14.40 -30.25
C ILE A 169 -25.86 -14.74 -30.86
N PHE A 170 -25.15 -13.78 -31.43
CA PHE A 170 -23.73 -13.87 -31.86
C PHE A 170 -23.04 -12.55 -31.49
N SER A 171 -22.21 -12.40 -30.46
CA SER A 171 -21.27 -13.32 -29.84
C SER A 171 -20.82 -12.72 -28.50
N THR A 172 -20.83 -13.49 -27.41
CA THR A 172 -19.80 -13.39 -26.38
C THR A 172 -18.46 -13.71 -27.06
N LYS A 173 -17.91 -12.73 -27.80
CA LYS A 173 -16.63 -12.86 -28.49
C LYS A 173 -15.57 -12.82 -27.41
N ARG A 174 -15.23 -14.01 -26.90
CA ARG A 174 -14.12 -14.20 -25.97
C ARG A 174 -12.87 -13.62 -26.60
N ILE A 175 -12.15 -12.76 -25.86
CA ILE A 175 -10.89 -12.20 -26.34
C ILE A 175 -9.92 -13.36 -26.53
N GLN A 176 -9.36 -13.47 -27.73
CA GLN A 176 -8.34 -14.46 -27.99
C GLN A 176 -7.03 -14.03 -27.33
N ARG A 177 -6.77 -14.58 -26.14
CA ARG A 177 -5.53 -14.31 -25.39
C ARG A 177 -4.29 -14.69 -26.22
N LYS A 178 -3.31 -13.78 -26.29
CA LYS A 178 -2.04 -14.07 -26.99
C LYS A 178 -1.25 -15.11 -26.19
N LYS A 179 -0.68 -16.10 -26.88
CA LYS A 179 0.25 -17.06 -26.26
C LYS A 179 1.59 -16.36 -26.03
N ARG A 180 1.93 -16.12 -24.76
CA ARG A 180 3.22 -15.54 -24.35
C ARG A 180 4.00 -16.55 -23.50
N ASP A 181 5.32 -16.46 -23.55
CA ASP A 181 6.17 -17.19 -22.60
C ASP A 181 6.05 -16.54 -21.21
N ILE A 182 5.52 -17.32 -20.27
CA ILE A 182 5.22 -16.87 -18.91
C ILE A 182 6.51 -16.59 -18.14
N MET A 183 7.63 -17.24 -18.51
CA MET A 183 8.92 -16.98 -17.86
C MET A 183 9.42 -15.55 -18.12
N GLN A 184 8.95 -14.88 -19.17
CA GLN A 184 9.23 -13.46 -19.42
C GLN A 184 8.48 -12.51 -18.46
N LEU A 185 7.55 -13.05 -17.67
CA LEU A 185 6.86 -12.31 -16.61
C LEU A 185 7.65 -12.29 -15.29
N VAL A 186 8.70 -13.11 -15.15
CA VAL A 186 9.53 -13.14 -13.95
C VAL A 186 10.17 -11.77 -13.72
N ASN A 187 9.99 -11.27 -12.52
CA ASN A 187 10.61 -10.08 -11.97
C ASN A 187 11.35 -10.51 -10.69
N LYS A 188 12.67 -10.25 -10.64
CA LYS A 188 13.54 -10.61 -9.50
C LYS A 188 14.11 -9.37 -8.79
N HIS A 189 13.45 -8.23 -8.94
CA HIS A 189 13.87 -7.00 -8.28
C HIS A 189 13.45 -7.01 -6.79
N ALA A 190 13.97 -7.95 -6.00
CA ALA A 190 13.75 -7.98 -4.56
C ALA A 190 14.55 -6.86 -3.88
N ALA A 191 13.90 -6.10 -2.98
CA ALA A 191 14.61 -5.26 -2.03
C ALA A 191 15.50 -6.15 -1.14
N LYS A 192 16.75 -5.75 -0.89
CA LYS A 192 17.67 -6.52 -0.03
C LYS A 192 17.05 -6.68 1.36
N SER A 193 16.99 -7.93 1.85
CA SER A 193 16.37 -8.29 3.13
C SER A 193 16.87 -7.43 4.29
N VAL A 194 15.96 -7.14 5.24
CA VAL A 194 16.24 -6.36 6.45
C VAL A 194 17.29 -7.05 7.34
N ASP A 195 17.39 -8.38 7.29
CA ASP A 195 18.34 -9.18 8.07
C ASP A 195 19.81 -8.93 7.70
N ASP A 196 20.10 -8.57 6.45
CA ASP A 196 21.45 -8.19 6.01
C ASP A 196 21.89 -6.82 6.59
N LYS A 197 20.93 -5.97 6.99
CA LYS A 197 21.22 -4.69 7.65
C LYS A 197 21.35 -4.85 9.16
N VAL A 198 20.54 -5.67 9.82
CA VAL A 198 20.65 -5.92 11.28
C VAL A 198 22.02 -6.52 11.62
N SER A 199 22.55 -7.38 10.74
CA SER A 199 23.90 -7.94 10.85
C SER A 199 25.02 -6.90 10.74
N LYS A 200 24.86 -5.88 9.87
CA LYS A 200 25.81 -4.76 9.74
C LYS A 200 25.67 -3.69 10.82
N TYR A 201 24.46 -3.49 11.35
CA TYR A 201 24.23 -2.57 12.47
C TYR A 201 24.77 -3.13 13.81
N ALA A 202 24.93 -4.44 13.94
CA ALA A 202 25.58 -5.07 15.10
C ALA A 202 27.12 -5.02 15.04
N GLU A 203 27.72 -5.06 13.83
CA GLU A 203 29.18 -4.98 13.65
C GLU A 203 29.71 -3.53 13.50
N GLY A 204 28.85 -2.55 13.27
CA GLY A 204 29.21 -1.12 13.23
C GLY A 204 29.27 -0.40 14.59
N LYS A 205 29.07 -1.10 15.72
CA LYS A 205 29.12 -0.53 17.09
C LYS A 205 30.48 -0.72 17.79
N ALA A 206 31.56 -0.89 17.03
CA ALA A 206 32.92 -0.91 17.56
C ALA A 206 33.82 0.11 16.83
N SER A 207 33.35 1.35 16.72
CA SER A 207 34.22 2.52 16.51
C SER A 207 33.51 3.75 17.06
N VAL A 208 33.45 3.85 18.40
CA VAL A 208 33.27 5.15 19.05
C VAL A 208 34.59 5.89 18.87
N GLU A 209 34.70 6.66 17.80
CA GLU A 209 35.60 7.81 17.83
C GLU A 209 35.09 8.71 18.95
N SER A 210 35.91 8.85 19.99
CA SER A 210 35.74 9.83 21.05
C SER A 210 35.69 11.23 20.41
N LYS A 211 34.49 11.72 20.10
CA LYS A 211 34.27 13.12 19.74
C LYS A 211 34.62 13.98 20.94
N VAL A 212 35.66 14.80 20.79
CA VAL A 212 35.98 15.89 21.72
C VAL A 212 34.73 16.80 21.79
N LEU A 213 34.16 16.95 22.99
CA LEU A 213 32.98 17.80 23.22
C LEU A 213 33.32 19.26 22.92
N LYS A 214 32.39 19.99 22.28
CA LYS A 214 32.58 21.41 21.97
C LYS A 214 32.33 22.30 23.19
N ALA A 215 32.83 23.53 23.16
CA ALA A 215 32.76 24.50 24.27
C ALA A 215 31.33 24.71 24.85
N VAL A 216 30.31 24.86 23.99
CA VAL A 216 28.91 25.01 24.42
C VAL A 216 28.30 23.73 25.01
N GLU A 217 28.79 22.55 24.63
CA GLU A 217 28.34 21.26 25.16
C GLU A 217 28.94 20.99 26.54
N LEU A 218 30.19 21.42 26.76
CA LEU A 218 30.85 21.39 28.07
C LEU A 218 30.16 22.32 29.06
N PHE A 219 29.81 23.54 28.63
CA PHE A 219 28.98 24.47 29.42
C PHE A 219 27.63 23.85 29.82
N ALA A 220 26.93 23.19 28.87
CA ALA A 220 25.66 22.54 29.15
C ALA A 220 25.78 21.48 30.25
N LYS A 221 26.84 20.67 30.17
CA LYS A 221 27.09 19.59 31.12
C LYS A 221 27.39 20.12 32.52
N GLU A 222 28.20 21.17 32.63
CA GLU A 222 28.48 21.84 33.90
C GLU A 222 27.19 22.38 34.55
N LYS A 223 26.34 23.07 33.79
CA LYS A 223 25.07 23.62 34.32
C LYS A 223 24.06 22.54 34.68
N GLU A 224 24.00 21.44 33.93
CA GLU A 224 23.17 20.27 34.26
C GLU A 224 23.61 19.60 35.57
N GLU A 225 24.91 19.43 35.76
CA GLU A 225 25.49 18.87 37.01
C GLU A 225 25.30 19.85 38.19
N HIS A 226 25.40 21.16 37.97
CA HIS A 226 25.25 22.18 39.00
C HIS A 226 23.80 22.41 39.44
N ASP A 227 22.84 22.46 38.51
CA ASP A 227 21.43 22.71 38.85
C ASP A 227 20.76 21.47 39.48
N GLY A 228 21.24 20.25 39.22
CA GLY A 228 20.76 19.01 39.84
C GLY A 228 19.27 18.69 39.64
N GLY A 229 18.57 19.45 38.78
CA GLY A 229 17.15 19.35 38.49
C GLY A 229 16.83 18.71 37.14
N ALA A 230 15.56 18.37 36.88
CA ALA A 230 15.14 17.81 35.61
C ALA A 230 15.36 18.80 34.46
N VAL A 231 15.99 18.35 33.37
CA VAL A 231 16.15 19.11 32.13
C VAL A 231 14.80 19.11 31.39
N LEU A 232 14.19 20.28 31.23
CA LEU A 232 12.92 20.45 30.53
C LEU A 232 13.11 20.64 29.02
N ASN A 233 14.19 21.32 28.62
CA ASN A 233 14.47 21.64 27.22
C ASN A 233 15.98 21.77 27.01
N LYS A 234 16.53 21.11 25.98
CA LYS A 234 17.93 21.29 25.55
C LYS A 234 17.98 21.32 24.03
N LYS A 235 18.41 22.44 23.45
CA LYS A 235 18.53 22.63 22.00
C LYS A 235 19.84 23.32 21.68
N ILE A 236 20.49 22.88 20.60
CA ILE A 236 21.66 23.55 20.03
C ILE A 236 21.27 24.02 18.63
N PHE A 237 21.31 25.33 18.42
CA PHE A 237 21.10 25.98 17.13
C PHE A 237 22.45 26.26 16.47
N LYS A 238 22.54 26.06 15.14
CA LYS A 238 23.73 26.44 14.38
C LYS A 238 23.62 27.90 13.93
N LEU A 239 24.59 28.71 14.33
CA LEU A 239 24.78 30.10 13.90
C LEU A 239 25.99 30.14 12.94
N ALA A 240 25.77 29.80 11.66
CA ALA A 240 26.83 29.62 10.66
C ALA A 240 27.91 28.61 11.10
N ASP A 241 29.13 29.06 11.42
CA ASP A 241 30.26 28.26 11.90
C ASP A 241 30.32 28.10 13.43
N LYS A 242 29.39 28.75 14.15
CA LYS A 242 29.28 28.78 15.62
C LYS A 242 27.95 28.17 16.08
N GLU A 243 27.78 27.99 17.38
CA GLU A 243 26.65 27.30 18.00
C GLU A 243 25.99 28.17 19.10
N LEU A 244 24.68 27.99 19.27
CA LEU A 244 23.88 28.57 20.34
C LEU A 244 23.16 27.46 21.08
N LEU A 245 23.55 27.23 22.33
CA LEU A 245 22.87 26.36 23.27
C LEU A 245 21.72 27.11 23.95
N VAL A 246 20.60 26.41 24.08
CA VAL A 246 19.49 26.73 24.98
C VAL A 246 19.28 25.54 25.90
N LEU A 247 19.32 25.77 27.21
CA LEU A 247 19.08 24.79 28.25
C LEU A 247 18.05 25.34 29.24
N VAL A 248 17.02 24.56 29.54
CA VAL A 248 16.00 24.89 30.53
C VAL A 248 15.96 23.78 31.57
N THR A 249 16.17 24.13 32.83
CA THR A 249 16.20 23.22 33.98
C THR A 249 15.10 23.61 34.97
N LYS A 250 14.65 22.66 35.80
CA LYS A 250 13.68 22.93 36.88
C LYS A 250 14.19 22.56 38.28
N PRO A 251 15.26 23.20 38.79
CA PRO A 251 15.75 22.94 40.14
C PRO A 251 14.76 23.45 41.20
N GLY A 252 14.38 22.60 42.16
CA GLY A 252 13.50 22.99 43.28
C GLY A 252 12.12 23.52 42.89
N GLY A 253 11.62 23.21 41.68
CA GLY A 253 10.31 23.65 41.18
C GLY A 253 10.30 25.02 40.48
N LYS A 254 11.43 25.73 40.41
CA LYS A 254 11.58 26.98 39.67
C LYS A 254 12.17 26.71 38.29
N VAL A 255 11.73 27.43 37.26
CA VAL A 255 12.26 27.28 35.89
C VAL A 255 13.49 28.16 35.73
N LYS A 256 14.64 27.57 35.42
CA LYS A 256 15.86 28.29 35.04
C LYS A 256 16.13 28.13 33.55
N VAL A 257 16.54 29.22 32.91
CA VAL A 257 16.87 29.26 31.48
C VAL A 257 18.31 29.71 31.32
N HIS A 258 19.10 28.88 30.66
CA HIS A 258 20.50 29.11 30.30
C HIS A 258 20.63 29.20 28.79
N LEU A 259 21.21 30.28 28.29
CA LEU A 259 21.60 30.47 26.89
C LEU A 259 23.12 30.61 26.84
N ALA A 260 23.78 29.95 25.88
CA ALA A 260 25.22 30.08 25.71
C ALA A 260 25.65 29.98 24.24
N THR A 261 26.62 30.77 23.82
CA THR A 261 27.17 30.73 22.45
C THR A 261 28.68 30.92 22.43
N ASP A 262 29.36 30.30 21.47
CA ASP A 262 30.80 30.42 21.22
C ASP A 262 31.16 31.52 20.20
N LEU A 263 30.24 32.47 19.98
CA LEU A 263 30.51 33.69 19.24
C LEU A 263 31.55 34.56 19.97
N GLU A 264 32.50 35.11 19.22
CA GLU A 264 33.57 35.95 19.76
C GLU A 264 33.19 37.43 19.86
N GLN A 265 32.22 37.88 19.07
CA GLN A 265 31.76 39.28 19.10
C GLN A 265 30.67 39.47 20.15
N PRO A 266 30.57 40.64 20.81
CA PRO A 266 29.54 40.89 21.83
C PRO A 266 28.13 40.67 21.30
N VAL A 267 27.35 39.82 21.99
CA VAL A 267 25.97 39.50 21.62
C VAL A 267 24.99 40.15 22.61
N THR A 268 23.97 40.82 22.07
CA THR A 268 22.82 41.31 22.83
C THR A 268 21.62 40.41 22.55
N LEU A 269 21.00 39.89 23.60
CA LEU A 269 19.77 39.11 23.53
C LEU A 269 18.58 40.07 23.62
N HIS A 270 17.71 40.06 22.61
CA HIS A 270 16.43 40.76 22.62
C HIS A 270 15.32 39.72 22.80
N TRP A 271 14.65 39.72 23.94
CA TRP A 271 13.80 38.61 24.39
C TRP A 271 12.54 39.09 25.11
N ALA A 272 11.54 38.23 25.17
CA ALA A 272 10.29 38.46 25.88
C ALA A 272 9.80 37.16 26.54
N LEU A 273 8.73 37.26 27.33
CA LEU A 273 8.03 36.10 27.89
C LEU A 273 6.68 35.90 27.21
N SER A 274 6.21 34.65 27.17
CA SER A 274 4.96 34.25 26.54
C SER A 274 4.02 33.59 27.53
N LYS A 275 2.77 34.07 27.61
CA LYS A 275 1.67 33.30 28.21
C LYS A 275 0.93 32.46 27.17
N LYS A 276 0.98 32.87 25.89
CA LYS A 276 0.58 32.10 24.70
C LYS A 276 1.78 31.91 23.77
N ALA A 277 1.85 30.79 23.04
CA ALA A 277 3.02 30.46 22.24
C ALA A 277 3.31 31.53 21.18
N GLY A 278 4.55 32.05 21.15
CA GLY A 278 4.99 33.09 20.22
C GLY A 278 4.59 34.53 20.58
N GLU A 279 3.92 34.77 21.71
CA GLU A 279 3.53 36.10 22.19
C GLU A 279 4.74 36.84 22.82
N TRP A 280 4.93 38.12 22.47
CA TRP A 280 5.97 38.98 23.08
C TRP A 280 5.37 39.82 24.21
N LEU A 281 5.65 39.44 25.47
CA LEU A 281 5.31 40.23 26.66
C LEU A 281 6.58 40.70 27.37
N GLU A 282 6.56 41.95 27.83
CA GLU A 282 7.64 42.55 28.62
C GLU A 282 7.91 41.67 29.87
N PRO A 283 9.17 41.21 30.08
CA PRO A 283 9.52 40.44 31.27
C PRO A 283 9.33 41.29 32.53
N PRO A 284 8.70 40.76 33.59
CA PRO A 284 8.48 41.54 34.80
C PRO A 284 9.81 41.82 35.54
N PRO A 285 9.91 42.93 36.30
CA PRO A 285 11.17 43.39 36.89
C PRO A 285 11.90 42.38 37.79
N ASN A 286 11.16 41.43 38.35
CA ASN A 286 11.71 40.37 39.20
C ASN A 286 12.42 39.24 38.43
N VAL A 287 12.31 39.22 37.09
CA VAL A 287 12.90 38.19 36.21
C VAL A 287 14.02 38.77 35.33
N LEU A 288 14.16 40.10 35.27
CA LEU A 288 15.19 40.77 34.47
C LEU A 288 16.60 40.58 35.08
N PRO A 289 17.57 40.03 34.32
CA PRO A 289 18.96 39.97 34.77
C PRO A 289 19.58 41.37 34.99
N ALA A 290 20.63 41.42 35.81
CA ALA A 290 21.33 42.68 36.08
C ALA A 290 21.96 43.25 34.79
N GLY A 291 21.60 44.50 34.46
CA GLY A 291 22.05 45.20 33.25
C GLY A 291 21.07 45.12 32.06
N SER A 292 19.90 44.52 32.23
CA SER A 292 18.86 44.49 31.20
C SER A 292 18.16 45.85 31.02
N ILE A 293 17.85 46.20 29.78
CA ILE A 293 17.07 47.38 29.40
C ILE A 293 15.66 46.93 29.06
N SER A 294 14.66 47.40 29.80
CA SER A 294 13.25 47.11 29.51
C SER A 294 12.74 47.95 28.35
N LEU A 295 12.04 47.32 27.41
CA LEU A 295 11.36 47.93 26.27
C LEU A 295 9.86 47.61 26.35
N GLN A 296 9.01 48.32 25.60
CA GLN A 296 7.54 48.22 25.71
C GLN A 296 6.96 46.78 25.62
N VAL A 297 7.59 45.87 24.88
CA VAL A 297 7.10 44.49 24.67
C VAL A 297 8.20 43.43 24.81
N ALA A 298 9.40 43.83 25.25
CA ALA A 298 10.60 42.98 25.28
C ALA A 298 11.64 43.55 26.24
N ALA A 299 12.73 42.82 26.48
CA ALA A 299 13.91 43.33 27.15
C ALA A 299 15.16 43.03 26.33
N GLU A 300 16.15 43.90 26.45
CA GLU A 300 17.49 43.68 25.88
C GLU A 300 18.49 43.38 26.99
N THR A 301 19.30 42.34 26.82
CA THR A 301 20.28 41.91 27.81
C THR A 301 21.57 41.50 27.12
N GLN A 302 22.68 42.10 27.51
CA GLN A 302 23.99 41.74 26.96
C GLN A 302 24.46 40.42 27.57
N LEU A 303 24.89 39.47 26.72
CA LEU A 303 25.44 38.19 27.19
C LEU A 303 26.77 38.43 27.92
N LYS A 304 27.02 37.67 28.98
CA LYS A 304 28.24 37.78 29.80
C LYS A 304 29.27 36.77 29.32
N ASN A 305 30.54 37.15 29.27
CA ASN A 305 31.61 36.20 29.00
C ASN A 305 31.81 35.28 30.21
N GLU A 306 31.69 33.98 29.99
CA GLU A 306 31.87 32.93 30.99
C GLU A 306 32.93 31.95 30.48
N SER A 307 33.96 31.72 31.29
CA SER A 307 35.02 30.78 30.97
C SER A 307 35.27 29.87 32.16
N SER A 308 35.56 28.60 31.86
CA SER A 308 35.90 27.59 32.85
C SER A 308 37.29 27.04 32.53
N THR A 309 38.22 27.19 33.48
CA THR A 309 39.57 26.61 33.37
C THR A 309 39.58 25.11 33.63
N GLU A 310 38.61 24.59 34.40
CA GLU A 310 38.44 23.17 34.69
C GLU A 310 37.87 22.41 33.50
N PHE A 311 36.86 22.98 32.82
CA PHE A 311 36.23 22.37 31.64
C PHE A 311 36.73 22.93 30.30
N SER A 312 37.73 23.83 30.31
CA SER A 312 38.40 24.38 29.13
C SER A 312 37.48 24.96 28.04
N TYR A 313 36.45 25.72 28.43
CA TYR A 313 35.58 26.44 27.49
C TYR A 313 35.56 27.95 27.75
N GLN A 314 35.24 28.70 26.69
CA GLN A 314 34.93 30.14 26.74
C GLN A 314 33.68 30.40 25.91
N VAL A 315 32.62 30.91 26.53
CA VAL A 315 31.32 31.18 25.89
C VAL A 315 30.75 32.51 26.38
N GLN A 316 29.80 33.08 25.62
CA GLN A 316 28.94 34.15 26.07
C GLN A 316 27.61 33.56 26.56
N SER A 317 27.21 33.83 27.80
CA SER A 317 26.06 33.21 28.47
C SER A 317 25.01 34.22 28.97
N PHE A 318 23.79 33.71 29.15
CA PHE A 318 22.66 34.37 29.80
C PHE A 318 21.94 33.37 30.70
N GLU A 319 21.60 33.81 31.91
CA GLU A 319 20.85 33.04 32.89
C GLU A 319 19.69 33.87 33.43
N MET A 320 18.54 33.25 33.58
CA MET A 320 17.37 33.82 34.27
C MET A 320 16.60 32.74 35.02
N GLU A 321 15.88 33.16 36.07
CA GLU A 321 15.07 32.29 36.93
C GLU A 321 13.63 32.79 37.01
N ILE A 322 12.67 31.87 36.90
CA ILE A 322 11.23 32.14 36.95
C ILE A 322 10.62 31.33 38.10
N GLU A 323 10.02 32.03 39.07
CA GLU A 323 9.50 31.41 40.30
C GLU A 323 8.10 30.77 40.17
N LYS A 324 7.36 31.01 39.08
CA LYS A 324 6.00 30.47 38.88
C LYS A 324 5.81 29.97 37.43
N ASP A 325 5.05 28.88 37.26
CA ASP A 325 4.59 28.32 35.96
C ASP A 325 3.56 29.23 35.24
N THR A 326 3.73 30.55 35.30
CA THR A 326 2.79 31.53 34.72
C THR A 326 3.08 31.78 33.23
N PHE A 327 4.30 31.51 32.79
CA PHE A 327 4.74 31.68 31.40
C PHE A 327 5.04 30.31 30.79
N ILE A 328 4.63 30.12 29.54
CA ILE A 328 4.79 28.84 28.83
C ILE A 328 6.01 28.83 27.92
N GLY A 329 6.62 30.00 27.65
CA GLY A 329 7.83 30.09 26.86
C GLY A 329 8.41 31.50 26.72
N MET A 330 9.42 31.64 25.87
CA MET A 330 10.21 32.86 25.64
C MET A 330 10.63 32.97 24.17
N PRO A 331 10.07 33.92 23.40
CA PRO A 331 10.59 34.29 22.10
C PRO A 331 11.82 35.19 22.27
N PHE A 332 12.81 35.03 21.39
CA PHE A 332 13.99 35.88 21.39
C PHE A 332 14.68 35.95 20.02
N VAL A 333 15.51 36.96 19.84
CA VAL A 333 16.45 37.11 18.73
C VAL A 333 17.78 37.63 19.26
N LEU A 334 18.85 37.43 18.51
CA LEU A 334 20.19 37.87 18.90
C LEU A 334 20.63 39.03 18.01
N LEU A 335 21.26 40.04 18.60
CA LEU A 335 21.87 41.17 17.90
C LEU A 335 23.38 41.13 18.12
N SER A 336 24.14 41.00 17.04
CA SER A 336 25.61 41.07 17.06
C SER A 336 26.11 41.92 15.89
N ASN A 337 27.03 42.86 16.16
CA ASN A 337 27.56 43.79 15.17
C ASN A 337 26.49 44.50 14.30
N GLY A 338 25.37 44.89 14.89
CA GLY A 338 24.27 45.56 14.19
C GLY A 338 23.43 44.66 13.27
N ARG A 339 23.62 43.34 13.30
CA ARG A 339 22.82 42.35 12.55
C ARG A 339 21.94 41.52 13.48
N TRP A 340 20.66 41.43 13.13
CA TRP A 340 19.70 40.55 13.78
C TRP A 340 19.86 39.12 13.28
N MET A 341 20.11 38.19 14.19
CA MET A 341 20.17 36.76 13.94
C MET A 341 18.86 36.11 14.35
N LYS A 342 18.29 35.34 13.42
CA LYS A 342 17.00 34.65 13.51
C LYS A 342 17.16 33.18 13.16
N ASN A 343 16.25 32.33 13.62
CA ASN A 343 16.20 30.92 13.28
C ASN A 343 15.53 30.74 11.90
N ASN A 344 16.31 30.64 10.83
CA ASN A 344 15.82 30.45 9.46
C ASN A 344 14.70 31.44 9.05
N GLY A 345 14.86 32.71 9.43
CA GLY A 345 13.90 33.79 9.12
C GLY A 345 12.78 34.01 10.14
N SER A 346 12.65 33.13 11.14
CA SER A 346 11.71 33.28 12.27
C SER A 346 12.43 33.56 13.59
N ASP A 347 11.74 34.13 14.58
CA ASP A 347 12.31 34.37 15.91
C ASP A 347 12.59 33.03 16.62
N PHE A 348 13.60 32.98 17.49
CA PHE A 348 13.83 31.79 18.32
C PHE A 348 12.73 31.69 19.37
N TYR A 349 12.39 30.46 19.78
CA TYR A 349 11.38 30.22 20.81
C TYR A 349 11.79 29.10 21.76
N ILE A 350 11.72 29.38 23.06
CA ILE A 350 11.98 28.45 24.17
C ILE A 350 10.65 28.11 24.82
N GLU A 351 10.39 26.83 25.08
CA GLU A 351 9.20 26.38 25.82
C GLU A 351 9.60 25.97 27.24
N PHE A 352 8.85 26.45 28.25
CA PHE A 352 9.14 26.31 29.69
C PHE A 352 8.32 25.24 30.39
N GLY A 353 7.16 24.87 29.85
CA GLY A 353 6.29 23.83 30.40
C GLY A 353 6.38 22.54 29.59
N GLY A 354 6.37 21.38 30.25
CA GLY A 354 5.96 20.15 29.61
C GLY A 354 4.47 20.25 29.28
N GLY A 355 4.15 20.85 28.13
CA GLY A 355 2.78 20.97 27.63
C GLY A 355 2.07 19.62 27.72
N SER A 356 0.79 19.67 28.12
CA SER A 356 -0.10 18.53 28.28
C SER A 356 0.22 17.44 27.26
N LYS A 357 0.83 16.34 27.73
CA LYS A 357 0.89 15.12 26.96
C LYS A 357 -0.56 14.79 26.59
N HIS A 358 -0.93 14.93 25.32
CA HIS A 358 -1.73 13.87 24.72
C HIS A 358 -1.04 12.59 25.16
N ILE A 359 -1.79 11.70 25.81
CA ILE A 359 -1.28 10.41 26.28
C ILE A 359 -0.60 9.75 25.07
N GLN A 360 0.72 9.95 24.94
CA GLN A 360 1.57 9.14 24.10
C GLN A 360 1.55 7.82 24.85
N LYS A 361 0.65 6.93 24.41
CA LYS A 361 0.88 5.50 24.57
C LYS A 361 2.30 5.26 24.11
N ASP A 362 3.10 4.60 24.95
CA ASP A 362 4.51 4.32 24.69
C ASP A 362 4.67 3.87 23.23
N ALA A 363 5.15 4.77 22.37
CA ALA A 363 5.44 4.42 21.00
C ALA A 363 6.52 3.35 21.07
N SER A 364 6.28 2.23 20.37
CA SER A 364 7.31 1.21 20.14
C SER A 364 8.63 1.90 19.76
N ASP A 365 9.78 1.31 20.10
CA ASP A 365 11.10 1.92 19.96
C ASP A 365 11.47 2.34 18.51
N GLY A 366 10.62 1.99 17.54
CA GLY A 366 10.72 2.32 16.12
C GLY A 366 11.62 1.36 15.37
N ILE A 367 11.99 0.22 15.99
CA ILE A 367 12.77 -0.83 15.35
C ILE A 367 12.02 -1.35 14.11
N GLY A 368 12.74 -1.51 13.00
CA GLY A 368 12.17 -1.98 11.74
C GLY A 368 11.47 -0.90 10.90
N THR A 369 11.58 0.39 11.25
CA THR A 369 10.96 1.49 10.50
C THR A 369 11.97 2.54 10.03
N ALA A 370 11.55 3.42 9.10
CA ALA A 370 12.28 4.65 8.77
C ALA A 370 12.02 5.75 9.81
N LYS A 371 12.34 5.48 11.08
CA LYS A 371 11.97 6.31 12.25
C LYS A 371 12.14 7.82 12.06
N ALA A 372 13.31 8.27 11.58
CA ALA A 372 13.59 9.69 11.38
C ALA A 372 12.63 10.37 10.38
N LEU A 373 12.23 9.65 9.33
CA LEU A 373 11.23 10.12 8.38
C LEU A 373 9.84 10.14 9.03
N LEU A 374 9.46 9.09 9.75
CA LEU A 374 8.16 9.00 10.44
C LEU A 374 8.00 10.09 11.51
N ASP A 375 9.05 10.39 12.28
CA ASP A 375 9.07 11.50 13.24
C ASP A 375 8.89 12.85 12.54
N THR A 376 9.46 13.00 11.34
CA THR A 376 9.29 14.22 10.53
C THR A 376 7.85 14.34 10.05
N ILE A 377 7.27 13.25 9.53
CA ILE A 377 5.86 13.19 9.11
C ILE A 377 4.95 13.56 10.29
N ALA A 378 5.16 12.96 11.46
CA ALA A 378 4.35 13.22 12.65
C ALA A 378 4.39 14.70 13.08
N LYS A 379 5.56 15.34 13.03
CA LYS A 379 5.71 16.78 13.32
C LYS A 379 4.99 17.65 12.29
N MET A 380 5.02 17.26 11.02
CA MET A 380 4.41 18.01 9.92
C MET A 380 2.90 17.76 9.77
N GLU A 381 2.33 16.75 10.44
CA GLU A 381 0.88 16.46 10.35
C GLU A 381 0.01 17.64 10.78
N SER A 382 0.49 18.43 11.76
CA SER A 382 -0.20 19.64 12.23
C SER A 382 -0.41 20.69 11.12
N GLU A 383 0.51 20.75 10.17
CA GLU A 383 0.43 21.57 8.96
C GLU A 383 -0.33 20.86 7.84
N ALA A 384 -0.15 19.54 7.70
CA ALA A 384 -0.81 18.73 6.68
C ALA A 384 -2.34 18.67 6.84
N GLN A 385 -2.85 18.67 8.06
CA GLN A 385 -4.29 18.67 8.35
C GLN A 385 -5.00 19.99 7.98
N LYS A 386 -4.29 21.03 7.53
CA LYS A 386 -4.91 22.27 7.03
C LYS A 386 -5.78 21.97 5.80
N SER A 387 -5.23 21.23 4.84
CA SER A 387 -5.96 20.76 3.65
C SER A 387 -5.17 19.68 2.90
N PHE A 388 -5.85 18.97 1.99
CA PHE A 388 -5.20 18.02 1.09
C PHE A 388 -4.03 18.61 0.29
N MET A 389 -4.14 19.86 -0.15
CA MET A 389 -3.06 20.55 -0.87
C MET A 389 -1.78 20.63 -0.03
N HIS A 390 -1.88 20.95 1.27
CA HIS A 390 -0.71 20.96 2.15
C HIS A 390 -0.16 19.55 2.33
N ARG A 391 -1.02 18.56 2.62
CA ARG A 391 -0.61 17.18 2.81
C ARG A 391 0.13 16.61 1.60
N PHE A 392 -0.37 16.81 0.39
CA PHE A 392 0.27 16.32 -0.84
C PHE A 392 1.58 17.06 -1.16
N ASN A 393 1.66 18.36 -0.89
CA ASN A 393 2.93 19.09 -1.02
C ASN A 393 3.98 18.62 -0.01
N ILE A 394 3.60 18.38 1.24
CA ILE A 394 4.49 17.84 2.26
C ILE A 394 4.94 16.42 1.87
N ALA A 395 4.02 15.58 1.40
CA ALA A 395 4.37 14.25 0.90
C ALA A 395 5.38 14.35 -0.25
N ALA A 396 5.15 15.25 -1.22
CA ALA A 396 6.06 15.51 -2.33
C ALA A 396 7.45 15.95 -1.85
N ASP A 397 7.52 16.87 -0.86
CA ASP A 397 8.78 17.34 -0.27
C ASP A 397 9.55 16.24 0.49
N LEU A 398 8.84 15.21 0.96
CA LEU A 398 9.41 14.08 1.69
C LEU A 398 9.76 12.89 0.79
N MET A 399 9.34 12.86 -0.48
CA MET A 399 9.55 11.72 -1.38
C MET A 399 11.04 11.39 -1.60
N ASP A 400 11.91 12.40 -1.74
CA ASP A 400 13.35 12.17 -1.90
C ASP A 400 13.96 11.51 -0.65
N LYS A 401 13.58 11.99 0.54
CA LYS A 401 14.03 11.38 1.81
C LYS A 401 13.48 9.96 1.96
N ALA A 402 12.26 9.71 1.52
CA ALA A 402 11.64 8.40 1.53
C ALA A 402 12.37 7.42 0.60
N ARG A 403 12.71 7.86 -0.62
CA ARG A 403 13.53 7.10 -1.57
C ARG A 403 14.89 6.74 -0.97
N ASP A 404 15.57 7.72 -0.35
CA ASP A 404 16.90 7.51 0.22
C ASP A 404 16.88 6.58 1.44
N ALA A 405 15.77 6.56 2.19
CA ALA A 405 15.52 5.59 3.27
C ALA A 405 15.15 4.17 2.77
N GLY A 406 14.91 4.00 1.46
CA GLY A 406 14.60 2.73 0.81
C GLY A 406 13.16 2.23 1.07
N GLU A 407 12.98 0.90 1.08
CA GLU A 407 11.67 0.24 1.18
C GLU A 407 10.84 0.74 2.38
N LEU A 408 11.45 0.82 3.56
CA LEU A 408 10.79 1.29 4.79
C LEU A 408 10.40 2.78 4.74
N GLY A 409 11.14 3.59 3.98
CA GLY A 409 10.83 5.02 3.80
C GLY A 409 9.58 5.21 2.93
N LEU A 410 9.52 4.50 1.81
CA LEU A 410 8.36 4.50 0.92
C LEU A 410 7.13 3.89 1.58
N ALA A 411 7.31 2.82 2.36
CA ALA A 411 6.27 2.24 3.21
C ALA A 411 5.70 3.27 4.20
N GLY A 412 6.55 4.08 4.83
CA GLY A 412 6.12 5.17 5.72
C GLY A 412 5.24 6.22 5.04
N ILE A 413 5.59 6.65 3.83
CA ILE A 413 4.76 7.57 3.04
C ILE A 413 3.43 6.92 2.66
N PHE A 414 3.46 5.67 2.20
CA PHE A 414 2.24 4.92 1.88
C PHE A 414 1.31 4.81 3.08
N VAL A 415 1.81 4.39 4.24
CA VAL A 415 1.04 4.26 5.49
C VAL A 415 0.38 5.59 5.85
N TRP A 416 1.13 6.69 5.79
CA TRP A 416 0.62 8.02 6.13
C TRP A 416 -0.52 8.45 5.20
N LEU A 417 -0.33 8.31 3.89
CA LEU A 417 -1.36 8.63 2.91
C LEU A 417 -2.56 7.68 3.01
N ARG A 418 -2.34 6.42 3.40
CA ARG A 418 -3.41 5.45 3.59
C ARG A 418 -4.27 5.76 4.80
N PHE A 419 -3.70 6.21 5.92
CA PHE A 419 -4.47 6.74 7.05
C PHE A 419 -5.34 7.93 6.64
N MET A 420 -4.83 8.80 5.76
CA MET A 420 -5.66 9.85 5.17
C MET A 420 -6.81 9.27 4.33
N ALA A 421 -6.53 8.34 3.41
CA ALA A 421 -7.54 7.79 2.51
C ALA A 421 -8.63 6.97 3.25
N THR A 422 -8.29 6.39 4.40
CA THR A 422 -9.20 5.59 5.26
C THR A 422 -9.88 6.43 6.36
N ARG A 423 -9.84 7.76 6.25
CA ARG A 423 -10.47 8.73 7.17
C ARG A 423 -9.96 8.66 8.62
N GLN A 424 -8.76 8.11 8.85
CA GLN A 424 -8.12 8.07 10.17
C GLN A 424 -7.43 9.40 10.53
N LEU A 425 -7.17 10.26 9.54
CA LEU A 425 -6.57 11.57 9.73
C LEU A 425 -7.54 12.68 9.33
N ILE A 426 -7.35 13.86 9.93
CA ILE A 426 -8.16 15.05 9.63
C ILE A 426 -7.79 15.58 8.25
N TRP A 427 -8.77 15.72 7.37
CA TRP A 427 -8.57 16.17 5.98
C TRP A 427 -8.34 17.67 5.86
N ASN A 428 -9.04 18.48 6.65
CA ASN A 428 -8.99 19.92 6.60
C ASN A 428 -9.37 20.53 7.96
N LYS A 429 -8.82 21.71 8.27
CA LYS A 429 -9.17 22.52 9.46
C LYS A 429 -9.31 23.98 9.06
N ASN A 430 -10.54 24.43 8.81
CA ASN A 430 -10.87 25.85 8.59
C ASN A 430 -9.96 26.56 7.58
N TYR A 431 -9.54 25.86 6.52
CA TYR A 431 -8.69 26.41 5.48
C TYR A 431 -9.37 26.20 4.13
N ASN A 432 -9.60 27.28 3.39
CA ASN A 432 -10.23 27.25 2.08
C ASN A 432 -9.18 27.01 0.99
N VAL A 433 -9.32 25.91 0.23
CA VAL A 433 -8.43 25.61 -0.89
C VAL A 433 -9.23 25.37 -2.15
N LYS A 434 -8.78 25.98 -3.25
CA LYS A 434 -9.43 25.74 -4.53
C LYS A 434 -9.15 24.31 -5.02
N PRO A 435 -10.13 23.56 -5.54
CA PRO A 435 -9.93 22.23 -6.12
C PRO A 435 -8.75 22.15 -7.11
N ARG A 436 -8.52 23.20 -7.92
CA ARG A 436 -7.36 23.31 -8.82
C ARG A 436 -6.00 23.24 -8.08
N GLU A 437 -5.91 23.79 -6.87
CA GLU A 437 -4.69 23.79 -6.06
C GLU A 437 -4.45 22.40 -5.44
N ILE A 438 -5.52 21.70 -5.06
CA ILE A 438 -5.44 20.29 -4.62
C ILE A 438 -4.97 19.42 -5.79
N SER A 439 -5.61 19.56 -6.96
CA SER A 439 -5.25 18.83 -8.19
C SER A 439 -3.79 19.05 -8.57
N LYS A 440 -3.29 20.28 -8.49
CA LYS A 440 -1.88 20.61 -8.78
C LYS A 440 -0.91 19.99 -7.77
N ALA A 441 -1.26 19.95 -6.48
CA ALA A 441 -0.43 19.32 -5.47
C ALA A 441 -0.39 17.79 -5.62
N GLN A 442 -1.51 17.16 -5.98
CA GLN A 442 -1.55 15.74 -6.36
C GLN A 442 -0.70 15.46 -7.59
N ASP A 443 -0.82 16.31 -8.62
CA ASP A 443 -0.06 16.19 -9.85
C ASP A 443 1.46 16.18 -9.57
N ARG A 444 1.93 17.16 -8.78
CA ARG A 444 3.32 17.24 -8.32
C ARG A 444 3.77 15.98 -7.57
N LEU A 445 2.96 15.46 -6.65
CA LEU A 445 3.29 14.25 -5.90
C LEU A 445 3.38 13.03 -6.85
N THR A 446 2.38 12.84 -7.69
CA THR A 446 2.33 11.70 -8.61
C THR A 446 3.43 11.74 -9.67
N ASP A 447 3.87 12.94 -10.07
CA ASP A 447 5.04 13.13 -10.94
C ASP A 447 6.34 12.64 -10.29
N LEU A 448 6.57 12.99 -9.03
CA LEU A 448 7.72 12.47 -8.29
C LEU A 448 7.63 10.95 -8.10
N VAL A 449 6.44 10.41 -7.86
CA VAL A 449 6.24 8.97 -7.69
C VAL A 449 6.50 8.20 -9.01
N GLN A 450 6.10 8.72 -10.18
CA GLN A 450 6.44 8.09 -11.47
C GLN A 450 7.94 8.13 -11.76
N ASP A 451 8.62 9.21 -11.38
CA ASP A 451 10.06 9.34 -11.59
C ASP A 451 10.83 8.32 -10.74
N ILE A 452 10.43 8.13 -9.48
CA ILE A 452 11.01 7.09 -8.62
C ILE A 452 10.65 5.70 -9.17
N TYR A 453 9.43 5.49 -9.65
CA TYR A 453 9.00 4.21 -10.24
C TYR A 453 9.85 3.81 -11.46
N ALA A 454 10.17 4.77 -12.33
CA ALA A 454 10.99 4.55 -13.50
C ALA A 454 12.44 4.16 -13.13
N ASN A 455 12.99 4.77 -12.08
CA ASN A 455 14.40 4.66 -11.70
C ASN A 455 14.69 3.59 -10.63
N ASN A 456 13.69 3.11 -9.89
CA ASN A 456 13.85 2.15 -8.79
C ASN A 456 12.94 0.92 -8.97
N PRO A 457 13.31 -0.05 -9.84
CA PRO A 457 12.51 -1.25 -10.12
C PRO A 457 12.13 -2.09 -8.91
N GLN A 458 12.95 -2.06 -7.85
CA GLN A 458 12.77 -2.82 -6.61
C GLN A 458 11.73 -2.25 -5.63
N HIS A 459 11.11 -1.12 -5.97
CA HIS A 459 10.13 -0.44 -5.12
C HIS A 459 8.81 -0.15 -5.85
N ARG A 460 8.63 -0.71 -7.05
CA ARG A 460 7.50 -0.40 -7.93
C ARG A 460 6.19 -0.80 -7.30
N GLU A 461 6.14 -1.92 -6.59
CA GLU A 461 4.93 -2.36 -5.90
C GLU A 461 4.49 -1.35 -4.82
N LEU A 462 5.40 -0.88 -3.97
CA LEU A 462 5.10 0.15 -2.96
C LEU A 462 4.66 1.47 -3.60
N LEU A 463 5.33 1.89 -4.67
CA LEU A 463 5.01 3.14 -5.38
C LEU A 463 3.64 3.06 -6.05
N ARG A 464 3.26 1.89 -6.58
CA ARG A 464 1.89 1.63 -7.07
C ARG A 464 0.86 1.74 -5.95
N MET A 465 1.17 1.22 -4.75
CA MET A 465 0.29 1.35 -3.59
C MET A 465 0.13 2.83 -3.15
N VAL A 466 1.21 3.63 -3.22
CA VAL A 466 1.14 5.09 -3.01
C VAL A 466 0.23 5.73 -4.06
N MET A 467 0.44 5.44 -5.35
CA MET A 467 -0.38 5.98 -6.44
C MET A 467 -1.85 5.57 -6.33
N PHE A 468 -2.15 4.33 -5.94
CA PHE A 468 -3.52 3.87 -5.71
C PHE A 468 -4.23 4.66 -4.60
N THR A 469 -3.47 5.12 -3.61
CA THR A 469 -4.00 5.84 -2.44
C THR A 469 -4.30 7.31 -2.74
N VAL A 470 -3.71 7.86 -3.81
CA VAL A 470 -3.88 9.26 -4.20
C VAL A 470 -4.57 9.39 -5.55
N GLY A 471 -5.33 10.47 -5.75
CA GLY A 471 -5.86 10.79 -7.07
C GLY A 471 -4.74 11.11 -8.06
N ARG A 472 -5.01 10.94 -9.36
CA ARG A 472 -4.07 11.26 -10.45
C ARG A 472 -3.56 12.70 -10.40
N GLY A 473 -4.42 13.64 -9.99
CA GLY A 473 -4.17 15.06 -10.18
C GLY A 473 -4.15 15.44 -11.67
N GLY A 474 -3.81 16.70 -11.94
CA GLY A 474 -3.64 17.21 -13.29
C GLY A 474 -3.42 18.71 -13.35
N GLU A 475 -2.76 19.15 -14.41
CA GLU A 475 -2.54 20.56 -14.73
C GLU A 475 -3.84 21.26 -15.20
N GLY A 476 -3.94 22.57 -14.93
CA GLY A 476 -5.01 23.43 -15.46
C GLY A 476 -6.35 23.35 -14.72
N ASP A 477 -7.45 23.44 -15.48
CA ASP A 477 -8.82 23.64 -14.97
C ASP A 477 -9.55 22.34 -14.60
N VAL A 478 -8.91 21.16 -14.61
CA VAL A 478 -9.57 19.88 -14.29
C VAL A 478 -10.20 19.90 -12.89
N GLY A 479 -9.47 20.42 -11.88
CA GLY A 479 -10.04 20.66 -10.55
C GLY A 479 -11.09 21.78 -10.56
N GLN A 480 -10.93 22.81 -11.40
CA GLN A 480 -11.89 23.91 -11.51
C GLN A 480 -13.24 23.46 -12.08
N ARG A 481 -13.26 22.46 -12.97
CA ARG A 481 -14.48 21.84 -13.50
C ARG A 481 -15.40 21.32 -12.40
N ILE A 482 -14.86 20.85 -11.28
CA ILE A 482 -15.67 20.44 -10.11
C ILE A 482 -16.58 21.59 -9.66
N ARG A 483 -16.09 22.84 -9.67
CA ARG A 483 -16.88 24.01 -9.29
C ARG A 483 -17.80 24.49 -10.40
N ASP A 484 -17.32 24.45 -11.63
CA ASP A 484 -18.07 25.01 -12.76
C ASP A 484 -19.26 24.10 -13.15
N GLU A 485 -19.04 22.77 -13.16
CA GLU A 485 -20.08 21.81 -13.54
C GLU A 485 -21.22 21.72 -12.53
N ILE A 486 -20.95 21.84 -11.23
CA ILE A 486 -22.03 21.83 -10.23
C ILE A 486 -22.95 23.06 -10.37
N LEU A 487 -22.42 24.22 -10.77
CA LEU A 487 -23.22 25.40 -11.10
C LEU A 487 -24.05 25.18 -12.37
N VAL A 488 -23.47 24.52 -13.39
CA VAL A 488 -24.20 24.16 -14.61
C VAL A 488 -25.32 23.16 -14.30
N ILE A 489 -25.09 22.17 -13.44
CA ILE A 489 -26.12 21.23 -12.98
C ILE A 489 -27.28 21.98 -12.31
N GLN A 490 -26.97 22.85 -11.35
CA GLN A 490 -27.98 23.63 -10.63
C GLN A 490 -28.82 24.49 -11.57
N ARG A 491 -28.18 25.13 -12.56
CA ARG A 491 -28.86 25.98 -13.54
C ARG A 491 -29.69 25.18 -14.53
N ASN A 492 -29.13 24.13 -15.13
CA ASN A 492 -29.79 23.34 -16.16
C ASN A 492 -31.01 22.57 -15.61
N ASN A 493 -30.97 22.21 -14.33
CA ASN A 493 -32.01 21.40 -13.70
C ASN A 493 -32.88 22.21 -12.73
N ASP A 494 -32.69 23.52 -12.60
CA ASP A 494 -33.46 24.37 -11.67
C ASP A 494 -33.50 23.81 -10.24
N CYS A 495 -32.35 23.34 -9.75
CA CYS A 495 -32.22 22.69 -8.44
C CYS A 495 -31.32 23.46 -7.46
N LYS A 496 -31.18 24.78 -7.66
CA LYS A 496 -30.44 25.66 -6.76
C LYS A 496 -31.15 25.78 -5.41
N GLY A 497 -30.37 25.76 -4.32
CA GLY A 497 -30.86 25.85 -2.94
C GLY A 497 -30.82 24.51 -2.19
N GLY A 498 -31.17 24.55 -0.89
CA GLY A 498 -31.13 23.37 -0.01
C GLY A 498 -29.80 22.62 -0.08
N MET A 499 -29.88 21.29 -0.18
CA MET A 499 -28.72 20.40 -0.20
C MET A 499 -27.76 20.71 -1.35
N MET A 500 -28.26 21.04 -2.54
CA MET A 500 -27.40 21.30 -3.71
C MET A 500 -26.55 22.56 -3.55
N GLU A 501 -27.09 23.60 -2.91
CA GLU A 501 -26.31 24.81 -2.62
C GLU A 501 -25.30 24.55 -1.50
N GLU A 502 -25.70 23.86 -0.43
CA GLU A 502 -24.79 23.50 0.66
C GLU A 502 -23.62 22.64 0.16
N TRP A 503 -23.91 21.65 -0.71
CA TRP A 503 -22.87 20.81 -1.32
C TRP A 503 -21.96 21.61 -2.25
N HIS A 504 -22.51 22.53 -3.05
CA HIS A 504 -21.72 23.45 -3.87
C HIS A 504 -20.77 24.31 -3.00
N GLN A 505 -21.26 24.88 -1.88
CA GLN A 505 -20.41 25.65 -0.95
C GLN A 505 -19.31 24.79 -0.34
N LYS A 506 -19.62 23.53 0.00
CA LYS A 506 -18.63 22.55 0.46
C LYS A 506 -17.56 22.29 -0.59
N LEU A 507 -17.93 21.97 -1.82
CA LEU A 507 -17.02 21.72 -2.94
C LEU A 507 -16.16 22.94 -3.28
N HIS A 508 -16.75 24.13 -3.18
CA HIS A 508 -16.04 25.38 -3.34
C HIS A 508 -15.01 25.58 -2.22
N ASN A 509 -15.30 25.21 -0.98
CA ASN A 509 -14.33 25.36 0.10
C ASN A 509 -13.23 24.28 0.10
N ASN A 510 -13.63 23.01 0.05
CA ASN A 510 -12.75 21.84 0.03
C ASN A 510 -13.47 20.66 -0.63
N THR A 511 -13.04 20.29 -1.84
CA THR A 511 -13.45 19.02 -2.45
C THR A 511 -12.69 17.85 -1.83
N SER A 512 -13.33 16.69 -1.75
CA SER A 512 -12.81 15.48 -1.11
C SER A 512 -13.36 14.21 -1.77
N PRO A 513 -12.76 13.04 -1.52
CA PRO A 513 -13.29 11.75 -1.99
C PRO A 513 -14.74 11.47 -1.59
N ASP A 514 -15.20 11.98 -0.44
CA ASP A 514 -16.62 11.87 -0.02
C ASP A 514 -17.60 12.44 -1.08
N ASP A 515 -17.19 13.40 -1.90
CA ASP A 515 -18.05 14.02 -2.92
C ASP A 515 -18.45 13.04 -4.03
N VAL A 516 -17.60 12.04 -4.33
CA VAL A 516 -17.92 10.96 -5.27
C VAL A 516 -19.10 10.15 -4.73
N ILE A 517 -19.09 9.83 -3.44
CA ILE A 517 -20.14 9.05 -2.78
C ILE A 517 -21.42 9.88 -2.62
N ILE A 518 -21.31 11.17 -2.28
CA ILE A 518 -22.47 12.08 -2.22
C ILE A 518 -23.16 12.14 -3.58
N CYS A 519 -22.39 12.29 -4.67
CA CYS A 519 -22.93 12.27 -6.02
C CYS A 519 -23.61 10.93 -6.36
N GLN A 520 -23.03 9.80 -5.93
CA GLN A 520 -23.59 8.47 -6.17
C GLN A 520 -24.92 8.29 -5.43
N ALA A 521 -24.98 8.70 -4.17
CA ALA A 521 -26.20 8.66 -3.38
C ALA A 521 -27.32 9.51 -4.00
N LEU A 522 -27.01 10.67 -4.59
CA LEU A 522 -27.98 11.47 -5.33
C LEU A 522 -28.47 10.75 -6.61
N ILE A 523 -27.58 10.08 -7.35
CA ILE A 523 -27.96 9.30 -8.53
C ILE A 523 -28.87 8.12 -8.12
N ASP A 524 -28.53 7.40 -7.05
CA ASP A 524 -29.31 6.25 -6.57
C ASP A 524 -30.68 6.70 -6.03
N TYR A 525 -30.72 7.83 -5.32
CA TYR A 525 -31.95 8.51 -4.91
C TYR A 525 -32.87 8.79 -6.11
N ILE A 526 -32.34 9.38 -7.18
CA ILE A 526 -33.13 9.72 -8.37
C ILE A 526 -33.54 8.45 -9.16
N LYS A 527 -32.69 7.42 -9.20
CA LYS A 527 -33.01 6.13 -9.85
C LYS A 527 -34.12 5.37 -9.10
N SER A 528 -34.17 5.48 -7.78
CA SER A 528 -35.16 4.84 -6.90
C SER A 528 -36.49 5.60 -6.76
N ASP A 529 -36.83 6.46 -7.72
CA ASP A 529 -38.02 7.33 -7.67
C ASP A 529 -38.06 8.26 -6.45
N PHE A 530 -36.90 8.81 -6.09
CA PHE A 530 -36.71 9.79 -5.01
C PHE A 530 -36.95 9.21 -3.61
N ASP A 531 -36.46 7.98 -3.36
CA ASP A 531 -36.50 7.36 -2.04
C ASP A 531 -35.32 7.81 -1.16
N VAL A 532 -35.62 8.66 -0.17
CA VAL A 532 -34.62 9.15 0.83
C VAL A 532 -33.98 8.01 1.62
N GLY A 533 -34.68 6.87 1.80
CA GLY A 533 -34.11 5.69 2.43
C GLY A 533 -32.92 5.13 1.65
N VAL A 534 -33.00 5.11 0.31
CA VAL A 534 -31.91 4.69 -0.57
C VAL A 534 -30.74 5.68 -0.51
N TYR A 535 -31.02 6.98 -0.48
CA TYR A 535 -29.99 8.02 -0.30
C TYR A 535 -29.15 7.78 0.97
N TRP A 536 -29.80 7.64 2.12
CA TRP A 536 -29.12 7.39 3.39
C TRP A 536 -28.46 6.02 3.45
N LYS A 537 -29.05 4.99 2.82
CA LYS A 537 -28.44 3.67 2.71
C LYS A 537 -27.10 3.75 1.96
N THR A 538 -27.08 4.35 0.77
CA THR A 538 -25.86 4.50 -0.04
C THR A 538 -24.78 5.28 0.73
N LEU A 539 -25.13 6.36 1.44
CA LEU A 539 -24.17 7.13 2.24
C LEU A 539 -23.61 6.31 3.43
N ASN A 540 -24.47 5.67 4.21
CA ASN A 540 -24.08 4.93 5.40
C ASN A 540 -23.23 3.69 5.06
N GLU A 541 -23.56 2.96 4.00
CA GLU A 541 -22.77 1.81 3.51
C GLU A 541 -21.34 2.23 3.10
N ASN A 542 -21.12 3.51 2.80
CA ASN A 542 -19.81 4.07 2.45
C ASN A 542 -19.17 4.90 3.58
N GLY A 543 -19.71 4.82 4.80
CA GLY A 543 -19.18 5.46 6.00
C GLY A 543 -19.41 6.97 6.07
N ILE A 544 -20.40 7.51 5.35
CA ILE A 544 -20.80 8.92 5.43
C ILE A 544 -22.09 8.99 6.25
N THR A 545 -21.97 9.33 7.53
CA THR A 545 -23.13 9.52 8.42
C THR A 545 -23.64 10.96 8.37
N LYS A 546 -24.79 11.22 9.00
CA LYS A 546 -25.31 12.58 9.15
C LYS A 546 -24.35 13.48 9.93
N GLU A 547 -23.72 12.95 10.98
CA GLU A 547 -22.69 13.67 11.74
C GLU A 547 -21.49 14.02 10.86
N ARG A 548 -21.11 13.13 9.94
CA ARG A 548 -20.03 13.40 8.98
C ARG A 548 -20.37 14.56 8.05
N LEU A 549 -21.58 14.59 7.48
CA LEU A 549 -22.03 15.70 6.63
C LEU A 549 -22.04 17.05 7.38
N LEU A 550 -22.38 17.01 8.66
CA LEU A 550 -22.38 18.19 9.55
C LEU A 550 -20.97 18.60 10.02
N SER A 551 -20.00 17.69 9.94
CA SER A 551 -18.62 17.94 10.41
C SER A 551 -17.76 18.74 9.43
N TYR A 552 -18.19 18.89 8.18
CA TYR A 552 -17.45 19.68 7.19
C TYR A 552 -17.40 21.17 7.57
N ASP A 553 -16.30 21.87 7.26
CA ASP A 553 -16.16 23.33 7.46
C ASP A 553 -17.34 24.12 6.85
N ARG A 554 -17.91 23.59 5.75
CA ARG A 554 -19.19 24.00 5.18
C ARG A 554 -20.13 22.78 5.24
N ALA A 555 -20.91 22.71 6.30
CA ALA A 555 -21.80 21.60 6.58
C ALA A 555 -22.93 21.48 5.56
N ILE A 556 -23.34 20.24 5.30
CA ILE A 556 -24.55 19.90 4.54
C ILE A 556 -25.62 19.51 5.55
N HIS A 557 -26.67 20.33 5.68
CA HIS A 557 -27.75 20.21 6.63
C HIS A 557 -29.03 19.62 6.01
N SER A 558 -29.28 19.99 4.76
CA SER A 558 -30.52 19.70 4.06
C SER A 558 -30.48 18.33 3.37
N GLU A 559 -31.63 17.66 3.30
CA GLU A 559 -31.82 16.46 2.48
C GLU A 559 -32.10 16.84 1.01
N PRO A 560 -31.82 15.93 0.05
CA PRO A 560 -32.11 16.19 -1.35
C PRO A 560 -33.63 16.25 -1.61
N ASN A 561 -34.08 17.35 -2.20
CA ASN A 561 -35.48 17.57 -2.55
C ASN A 561 -35.58 18.01 -4.03
N PHE A 562 -35.82 17.04 -4.92
CA PHE A 562 -35.90 17.27 -6.36
C PHE A 562 -37.32 17.00 -6.88
N ARG A 563 -37.68 17.68 -7.97
CA ARG A 563 -38.96 17.45 -8.65
C ARG A 563 -38.84 16.33 -9.67
N ARG A 564 -39.95 15.63 -9.93
CA ARG A 564 -39.98 14.48 -10.85
C ARG A 564 -39.64 14.86 -12.30
N ASP A 565 -39.99 16.07 -12.74
CA ASP A 565 -39.64 16.62 -14.06
C ASP A 565 -38.12 16.82 -14.24
N GLN A 566 -37.35 16.94 -13.15
CA GLN A 566 -35.90 17.12 -13.20
C GLN A 566 -35.14 15.80 -13.35
N ARG A 567 -35.82 14.63 -13.26
CA ARG A 567 -35.20 13.30 -13.19
C ARG A 567 -34.17 13.04 -14.28
N ASP A 568 -34.58 13.14 -15.54
CA ASP A 568 -33.73 12.75 -16.68
C ASP A 568 -32.55 13.72 -16.86
N GLY A 569 -32.80 15.03 -16.63
CA GLY A 569 -31.76 16.05 -16.66
C GLY A 569 -30.71 15.84 -15.56
N LEU A 570 -31.14 15.60 -14.33
CA LEU A 570 -30.25 15.36 -13.19
C LEU A 570 -29.45 14.07 -13.37
N LEU A 571 -30.06 12.97 -13.84
CA LEU A 571 -29.33 11.72 -14.09
C LEU A 571 -28.23 11.90 -15.14
N ARG A 572 -28.51 12.65 -16.22
CA ARG A 572 -27.52 12.96 -17.24
C ARG A 572 -26.40 13.83 -16.69
N ASP A 573 -26.74 14.93 -16.03
CA ASP A 573 -25.76 15.94 -15.63
C ASP A 573 -24.95 15.51 -14.40
N LEU A 574 -25.58 14.88 -13.38
CA LEU A 574 -24.86 14.25 -12.26
C LEU A 574 -24.03 13.04 -12.72
N GLY A 575 -24.50 12.29 -13.73
CA GLY A 575 -23.72 11.22 -14.34
C GLY A 575 -22.44 11.72 -15.03
N ASN A 576 -22.50 12.87 -15.71
CA ASN A 576 -21.32 13.56 -16.24
C ASN A 576 -20.41 14.06 -15.10
N TYR A 577 -21.00 14.67 -14.09
CA TYR A 577 -20.26 15.23 -12.95
C TYR A 577 -19.55 14.17 -12.11
N MET A 578 -20.15 12.99 -11.97
CA MET A 578 -19.54 11.82 -11.36
C MET A 578 -18.21 11.47 -12.03
N ARG A 579 -18.14 11.49 -13.37
CA ARG A 579 -16.90 11.24 -14.11
C ARG A 579 -15.83 12.29 -13.77
N THR A 580 -16.21 13.56 -13.68
CA THR A 580 -15.30 14.65 -13.28
C THR A 580 -14.76 14.47 -11.86
N LEU A 581 -15.63 14.14 -10.89
CA LEU A 581 -15.23 13.89 -9.51
C LEU A 581 -14.29 12.69 -9.39
N LYS A 582 -14.61 11.59 -10.08
CA LYS A 582 -13.76 10.39 -10.11
C LYS A 582 -12.41 10.64 -10.78
N ALA A 583 -12.36 11.41 -11.86
CA ALA A 583 -11.11 11.74 -12.53
C ALA A 583 -10.11 12.49 -11.62
N VAL A 584 -10.61 13.25 -10.64
CA VAL A 584 -9.78 13.98 -9.67
C VAL A 584 -9.49 13.15 -8.41
N HIS A 585 -10.51 12.52 -7.83
CA HIS A 585 -10.40 11.87 -6.51
C HIS A 585 -10.18 10.36 -6.54
N SER A 586 -10.48 9.69 -7.65
CA SER A 586 -10.38 8.23 -7.78
C SER A 586 -9.23 7.84 -8.71
N GLY A 587 -8.07 7.54 -8.14
CA GLY A 587 -6.91 7.05 -8.89
C GLY A 587 -7.16 5.74 -9.65
N ALA A 588 -8.10 4.90 -9.18
CA ALA A 588 -8.37 3.58 -9.76
C ALA A 588 -9.66 3.51 -10.61
N ASP A 589 -10.23 4.65 -11.04
CA ASP A 589 -11.41 4.63 -11.90
C ASP A 589 -11.05 4.25 -13.35
N LEU A 590 -11.59 3.12 -13.82
CA LEU A 590 -11.23 2.54 -15.12
C LEU A 590 -11.63 3.41 -16.31
N ASP A 591 -12.82 4.01 -16.29
CA ASP A 591 -13.30 4.89 -17.37
C ASP A 591 -12.41 6.13 -17.52
N SER A 592 -12.13 6.79 -16.40
CA SER A 592 -11.22 7.94 -16.36
C SER A 592 -9.80 7.58 -16.84
N ALA A 593 -9.26 6.45 -16.40
CA ALA A 593 -7.92 6.01 -16.78
C ALA A 593 -7.83 5.66 -18.29
N ILE A 594 -8.83 4.96 -18.82
CA ILE A 594 -8.94 4.67 -20.27
C ILE A 594 -9.05 5.97 -21.06
N GLY A 595 -9.92 6.89 -20.64
CA GLY A 595 -10.08 8.19 -21.29
C GLY A 595 -8.77 8.99 -21.33
N ASN A 596 -8.02 9.02 -20.23
CA ASN A 596 -6.72 9.70 -20.20
C ASN A 596 -5.68 9.08 -21.14
N CYS A 597 -5.72 7.76 -21.35
CA CYS A 597 -4.81 7.06 -22.26
C CYS A 597 -5.23 7.11 -23.73
N MET A 598 -6.51 6.95 -24.03
CA MET A 598 -7.05 7.02 -25.41
C MET A 598 -7.22 8.45 -25.90
N GLY A 599 -7.19 9.43 -24.99
CA GLY A 599 -7.52 10.80 -25.29
C GLY A 599 -9.03 11.02 -25.39
N TYR A 600 -9.47 12.20 -25.00
CA TYR A 600 -10.86 12.62 -25.15
C TYR A 600 -10.93 14.13 -25.34
N ARG A 601 -12.03 14.57 -25.94
CA ARG A 601 -12.37 15.98 -26.06
C ARG A 601 -13.73 16.22 -25.43
N SER A 602 -13.78 17.18 -24.50
CA SER A 602 -15.02 17.67 -23.91
C SER A 602 -15.11 19.15 -24.21
N GLU A 603 -16.12 19.55 -24.97
CA GLU A 603 -16.42 20.97 -25.17
C GLU A 603 -17.00 21.54 -23.87
N GLY A 604 -16.50 22.68 -23.43
CA GLY A 604 -17.02 23.36 -22.24
C GLY A 604 -18.40 23.95 -22.54
N GLN A 605 -19.34 23.84 -21.59
CA GLN A 605 -20.65 24.49 -21.70
C GLN A 605 -20.61 25.88 -21.05
N GLY A 606 -20.97 26.92 -21.79
CA GLY A 606 -21.00 28.29 -21.29
C GLY A 606 -19.62 28.84 -20.94
N PHE A 607 -19.39 29.14 -19.65
CA PHE A 607 -18.14 29.71 -19.13
C PHE A 607 -17.05 28.66 -18.83
N MET A 608 -17.36 27.37 -18.99
CA MET A 608 -16.41 26.28 -18.75
C MET A 608 -15.33 26.21 -19.83
N VAL A 609 -14.09 25.94 -19.43
CA VAL A 609 -12.99 25.67 -20.37
C VAL A 609 -13.12 24.25 -20.91
N GLY A 610 -13.00 24.08 -22.24
CA GLY A 610 -13.00 22.76 -22.87
C GLY A 610 -11.74 21.97 -22.52
N VAL A 611 -11.86 20.65 -22.43
CA VAL A 611 -10.73 19.74 -22.18
C VAL A 611 -10.38 19.00 -23.46
N GLN A 612 -9.10 19.03 -23.83
CA GLN A 612 -8.56 18.21 -24.90
C GLN A 612 -7.36 17.44 -24.37
N ILE A 613 -7.52 16.12 -24.24
CA ILE A 613 -6.43 15.21 -23.91
C ILE A 613 -6.14 14.39 -25.16
N ASN A 614 -4.89 14.43 -25.61
CA ASN A 614 -4.46 13.62 -26.75
C ASN A 614 -4.21 12.17 -26.32
N PRO A 615 -4.36 11.18 -27.23
CA PRO A 615 -3.98 9.80 -26.95
C PRO A 615 -2.49 9.68 -26.59
N VAL A 616 -2.15 8.74 -25.70
CA VAL A 616 -0.75 8.43 -25.37
C VAL A 616 -0.06 7.83 -26.60
N PRO A 617 1.12 8.34 -27.02
CA PRO A 617 1.79 7.85 -28.21
C PRO A 617 2.39 6.45 -28.00
N GLY A 618 2.32 5.61 -29.04
CA GLY A 618 2.95 4.29 -29.05
C GLY A 618 2.22 3.22 -28.22
N LEU A 619 0.90 3.33 -28.07
CA LEU A 619 0.05 2.24 -27.61
C LEU A 619 0.08 1.07 -28.62
N PRO A 620 -0.05 -0.20 -28.18
CA PRO A 620 -0.02 -1.36 -29.07
C PRO A 620 -1.19 -1.35 -30.06
N SER A 621 -1.00 -1.95 -31.24
CA SER A 621 -2.08 -2.14 -32.20
C SER A 621 -3.15 -3.08 -31.64
N GLY A 622 -4.42 -2.71 -31.76
CA GLY A 622 -5.53 -3.45 -31.15
C GLY A 622 -5.82 -3.10 -29.68
N PHE A 623 -4.97 -2.29 -29.04
CA PHE A 623 -5.16 -1.91 -27.63
C PHE A 623 -6.36 -0.97 -27.43
N PRO A 624 -6.62 0.06 -28.28
CA PRO A 624 -7.82 0.88 -28.16
C PRO A 624 -9.11 0.06 -28.29
N GLU A 625 -9.16 -0.91 -29.22
CA GLU A 625 -10.30 -1.81 -29.40
C GLU A 625 -10.50 -2.72 -28.18
N LEU A 626 -9.40 -3.17 -27.56
CA LEU A 626 -9.43 -3.92 -26.31
C LEU A 626 -9.98 -3.07 -25.16
N LEU A 627 -9.52 -1.83 -24.99
CA LEU A 627 -10.04 -0.93 -23.94
C LEU A 627 -11.52 -0.59 -24.16
N GLN A 628 -11.93 -0.39 -25.41
CA GLN A 628 -13.33 -0.18 -25.76
C GLN A 628 -14.19 -1.39 -25.42
N PHE A 629 -13.71 -2.61 -25.71
CA PHE A 629 -14.37 -3.85 -25.28
C PHE A 629 -14.55 -3.88 -23.76
N LEU A 630 -13.53 -3.51 -22.98
CA LEU A 630 -13.65 -3.49 -21.52
C LEU A 630 -14.78 -2.57 -21.07
N LEU A 631 -14.82 -1.33 -21.58
CA LEU A 631 -15.87 -0.36 -21.23
C LEU A 631 -17.27 -0.88 -21.54
N GLU A 632 -17.45 -1.55 -22.68
CA GLU A 632 -18.74 -2.09 -23.11
C GLU A 632 -19.23 -3.26 -22.25
N HIS A 633 -18.33 -4.00 -21.60
CA HIS A 633 -18.65 -5.24 -20.88
C HIS A 633 -18.47 -5.14 -19.36
N ILE A 634 -18.14 -3.97 -18.79
CA ILE A 634 -17.96 -3.77 -17.33
C ILE A 634 -19.20 -4.19 -16.51
N GLU A 635 -20.40 -3.96 -17.06
CA GLU A 635 -21.69 -4.25 -16.42
C GLU A 635 -22.23 -5.66 -16.74
N ASP A 636 -21.50 -6.45 -17.54
CA ASP A 636 -21.94 -7.79 -17.90
C ASP A 636 -21.97 -8.73 -16.70
N LYS A 637 -22.98 -9.61 -16.68
CA LYS A 637 -23.12 -10.65 -15.66
C LYS A 637 -22.06 -11.74 -15.78
N ASN A 638 -21.74 -12.16 -17.01
CA ASN A 638 -20.71 -13.16 -17.26
C ASN A 638 -19.33 -12.48 -17.21
N VAL A 639 -18.61 -12.75 -16.13
CA VAL A 639 -17.35 -12.08 -15.83
C VAL A 639 -16.13 -12.68 -16.53
N GLU A 640 -16.22 -13.89 -17.09
CA GLU A 640 -15.05 -14.64 -17.59
C GLU A 640 -14.37 -13.93 -18.76
N ALA A 641 -15.14 -13.49 -19.76
CA ALA A 641 -14.59 -12.78 -20.93
C ALA A 641 -14.00 -11.41 -20.55
N LEU A 642 -14.62 -10.72 -19.58
CA LEU A 642 -14.13 -9.45 -19.07
C LEU A 642 -12.80 -9.62 -18.33
N LEU A 643 -12.67 -10.66 -17.48
CA LEU A 643 -11.41 -10.96 -16.78
C LEU A 643 -10.26 -11.25 -17.74
N GLU A 644 -10.52 -12.05 -18.77
CA GLU A 644 -9.53 -12.32 -19.80
C GLU A 644 -9.10 -11.06 -20.54
N GLY A 645 -10.05 -10.18 -20.84
CA GLY A 645 -9.75 -8.88 -21.45
C GLY A 645 -8.92 -7.98 -20.56
N LEU A 646 -9.26 -7.89 -19.26
CA LEU A 646 -8.52 -7.08 -18.30
C LEU A 646 -7.06 -7.53 -18.20
N LEU A 647 -6.82 -8.83 -18.08
CA LEU A 647 -5.45 -9.35 -18.02
C LEU A 647 -4.71 -9.24 -19.34
N GLU A 648 -5.38 -9.42 -20.47
CA GLU A 648 -4.77 -9.17 -21.77
C GLU A 648 -4.34 -7.71 -21.89
N ALA A 649 -5.15 -6.77 -21.41
CA ALA A 649 -4.82 -5.34 -21.40
C ALA A 649 -3.62 -5.06 -20.49
N ARG A 650 -3.59 -5.63 -19.28
CA ARG A 650 -2.43 -5.49 -18.37
C ARG A 650 -1.14 -6.05 -18.98
N GLN A 651 -1.22 -7.20 -19.67
CA GLN A 651 -0.05 -7.79 -20.34
C GLN A 651 0.44 -6.95 -21.53
N GLU A 652 -0.46 -6.39 -22.34
CA GLU A 652 -0.09 -5.48 -23.44
C GLU A 652 0.48 -4.15 -22.94
N LEU A 653 0.02 -3.68 -21.78
CA LEU A 653 0.48 -2.45 -21.13
C LEU A 653 1.86 -2.59 -20.49
N ARG A 654 2.16 -3.77 -19.92
CA ARG A 654 3.39 -4.04 -19.13
C ARG A 654 4.71 -3.59 -19.79
N PRO A 655 4.99 -3.87 -21.09
CA PRO A 655 6.23 -3.41 -21.72
C PRO A 655 6.37 -1.88 -21.77
N LEU A 656 5.25 -1.14 -21.73
CA LEU A 656 5.25 0.31 -21.71
C LEU A 656 5.56 0.86 -20.32
N LEU A 657 5.12 0.18 -19.26
CA LEU A 657 5.39 0.56 -17.86
C LEU A 657 6.87 0.51 -17.51
N PHE A 658 7.67 -0.28 -18.23
CA PHE A 658 9.11 -0.42 -17.99
C PHE A 658 9.98 0.50 -18.84
N LYS A 659 9.38 1.29 -19.73
CA LYS A 659 10.10 2.26 -20.56
C LYS A 659 9.87 3.65 -19.99
N SER A 660 10.95 4.41 -19.78
CA SER A 660 10.82 5.85 -19.53
C SER A 660 10.26 6.50 -20.79
N LYS A 661 9.03 7.01 -20.67
CA LYS A 661 8.25 7.61 -21.76
C LYS A 661 7.50 8.82 -21.24
N ASP A 662 7.20 9.72 -22.15
CA ASP A 662 6.25 10.81 -21.91
C ASP A 662 4.90 10.22 -21.47
N ARG A 663 4.31 10.80 -20.42
CA ARG A 663 3.04 10.37 -19.81
C ARG A 663 3.01 8.96 -19.18
N LEU A 664 4.12 8.49 -18.60
CA LEU A 664 4.17 7.22 -17.84
C LEU A 664 3.11 7.15 -16.71
N LYS A 665 2.89 8.28 -16.01
CA LYS A 665 1.81 8.44 -15.01
C LYS A 665 0.46 7.91 -15.47
N ASP A 666 0.05 8.23 -16.69
CA ASP A 666 -1.26 7.80 -17.23
C ASP A 666 -1.34 6.29 -17.40
N LEU A 667 -0.25 5.67 -17.86
CA LEU A 667 -0.16 4.22 -18.01
C LEU A 667 -0.16 3.52 -16.64
N LEU A 668 0.47 4.12 -15.62
CA LEU A 668 0.45 3.59 -14.26
C LEU A 668 -0.95 3.60 -13.66
N PHE A 669 -1.68 4.71 -13.79
CA PHE A 669 -3.08 4.78 -13.35
C PHE A 669 -3.99 3.83 -14.13
N LEU A 670 -3.76 3.63 -15.43
CA LEU A 670 -4.47 2.61 -16.20
C LEU A 670 -4.21 1.20 -15.66
N ASP A 671 -2.96 0.84 -15.37
CA ASP A 671 -2.67 -0.49 -14.83
C ASP A 671 -3.26 -0.71 -13.43
N ILE A 672 -3.24 0.33 -12.59
CA ILE A 672 -3.86 0.30 -11.25
C ILE A 672 -5.39 0.15 -11.37
N ALA A 673 -6.02 0.87 -12.30
CA ALA A 673 -7.47 0.75 -12.52
C ALA A 673 -7.85 -0.63 -13.08
N LEU A 674 -7.06 -1.19 -14.00
CA LEU A 674 -7.25 -2.55 -14.50
C LEU A 674 -7.12 -3.57 -13.36
N ASP A 675 -6.09 -3.48 -12.51
CA ASP A 675 -5.87 -4.35 -11.35
C ASP A 675 -7.06 -4.30 -10.36
N SER A 676 -7.49 -3.10 -9.98
CA SER A 676 -8.65 -2.88 -9.11
C SER A 676 -9.94 -3.45 -9.69
N THR A 677 -10.11 -3.32 -11.02
CA THR A 677 -11.28 -3.86 -11.71
C THR A 677 -11.28 -5.39 -11.71
N VAL A 678 -10.14 -6.05 -11.89
CA VAL A 678 -10.03 -7.52 -11.82
C VAL A 678 -10.58 -8.04 -10.49
N ARG A 679 -10.20 -7.44 -9.35
CA ARG A 679 -10.72 -7.83 -8.03
C ARG A 679 -12.25 -7.74 -7.98
N THR A 680 -12.81 -6.59 -8.35
CA THR A 680 -14.26 -6.33 -8.32
C THR A 680 -15.02 -7.30 -9.23
N VAL A 681 -14.44 -7.65 -10.38
CA VAL A 681 -15.04 -8.59 -11.33
C VAL A 681 -15.02 -10.03 -10.79
N ILE A 682 -13.94 -10.45 -10.11
CA ILE A 682 -13.87 -11.78 -9.48
C ILE A 682 -14.88 -11.93 -8.36
N GLU A 683 -15.01 -10.91 -7.51
CA GLU A 683 -15.96 -10.91 -6.39
C GLU A 683 -17.41 -11.05 -6.90
N ARG A 684 -17.76 -10.38 -8.00
CA ARG A 684 -19.05 -10.57 -8.69
C ARG A 684 -19.22 -11.99 -9.28
N GLY A 685 -18.12 -12.61 -9.69
CA GLY A 685 -18.11 -13.97 -10.24
C GLY A 685 -18.28 -15.10 -9.23
N TYR A 686 -18.21 -14.83 -7.92
CA TYR A 686 -18.25 -15.90 -6.91
C TYR A 686 -19.55 -16.71 -6.90
N GLU A 687 -20.69 -16.07 -7.19
CA GLU A 687 -21.98 -16.74 -7.25
C GLU A 687 -22.01 -17.79 -8.37
N GLU A 688 -21.49 -17.45 -9.56
CA GLU A 688 -21.40 -18.40 -10.69
C GLU A 688 -20.49 -19.58 -10.39
N LEU A 689 -19.46 -19.37 -9.56
CA LEU A 689 -18.49 -20.40 -9.20
C LEU A 689 -18.98 -21.35 -8.12
N ASN A 690 -20.15 -21.12 -7.48
CA ASN A 690 -20.65 -21.99 -6.42
C ASN A 690 -21.00 -23.40 -6.92
N ASN A 691 -21.46 -23.51 -8.18
CA ASN A 691 -21.85 -24.78 -8.81
C ASN A 691 -20.91 -25.19 -9.96
N ALA A 692 -19.74 -24.55 -10.06
CA ALA A 692 -18.82 -24.77 -11.17
C ALA A 692 -17.93 -26.00 -10.93
N GLY A 693 -17.63 -26.73 -12.02
CA GLY A 693 -16.65 -27.82 -11.97
C GLY A 693 -15.22 -27.33 -11.66
N PRO A 694 -14.31 -28.23 -11.23
CA PRO A 694 -12.95 -27.88 -10.82
C PRO A 694 -12.17 -27.13 -11.91
N GLU A 695 -12.39 -27.45 -13.18
CA GLU A 695 -11.73 -26.79 -14.33
C GLU A 695 -11.98 -25.29 -14.39
N LYS A 696 -13.22 -24.84 -14.15
CA LYS A 696 -13.56 -23.41 -14.16
C LYS A 696 -12.93 -22.70 -12.96
N ILE A 697 -12.91 -23.34 -11.78
CA ILE A 697 -12.27 -22.79 -10.59
C ILE A 697 -10.74 -22.66 -10.81
N MET A 698 -10.10 -23.70 -11.36
CA MET A 698 -8.67 -23.67 -11.72
C MET A 698 -8.35 -22.59 -12.76
N HIS A 699 -9.25 -22.34 -13.72
CA HIS A 699 -9.10 -21.25 -14.69
C HIS A 699 -9.12 -19.88 -14.01
N PHE A 700 -10.10 -19.64 -13.11
CA PHE A 700 -10.16 -18.40 -12.34
C PHE A 700 -8.92 -18.22 -11.44
N ILE A 701 -8.47 -19.27 -10.77
CA ILE A 701 -7.21 -19.26 -9.99
C ILE A 701 -6.04 -18.84 -10.87
N THR A 702 -5.94 -19.37 -12.10
CA THR A 702 -4.90 -19.01 -13.06
C THR A 702 -4.94 -17.53 -13.42
N LEU A 703 -6.13 -16.97 -13.67
CA LEU A 703 -6.31 -15.55 -13.99
C LEU A 703 -5.94 -14.65 -12.80
N VAL A 704 -6.45 -14.94 -11.60
CA VAL A 704 -6.17 -14.10 -10.40
C VAL A 704 -4.69 -14.18 -9.99
N LEU A 705 -4.08 -15.36 -10.07
CA LEU A 705 -2.65 -15.52 -9.81
C LEU A 705 -1.80 -14.77 -10.83
N GLU A 706 -2.19 -14.77 -12.11
CA GLU A 706 -1.53 -13.97 -13.14
C GLU A 706 -1.64 -12.47 -12.82
N ASN A 707 -2.82 -12.00 -12.40
CA ASN A 707 -3.03 -10.61 -11.98
C ASN A 707 -2.11 -10.20 -10.82
N LEU A 708 -2.03 -11.06 -9.79
CA LEU A 708 -1.17 -10.83 -8.62
C LEU A 708 0.32 -10.83 -9.01
N ALA A 709 0.74 -11.74 -9.88
CA ALA A 709 2.12 -11.80 -10.37
C ALA A 709 2.50 -10.55 -11.20
N LEU A 710 1.56 -9.95 -11.94
CA LEU A 710 1.79 -8.71 -12.69
C LEU A 710 2.00 -7.49 -11.78
N SER A 711 1.44 -7.51 -10.56
CA SER A 711 1.56 -6.42 -9.58
C SER A 711 2.70 -6.59 -8.57
N SER A 712 3.38 -7.75 -8.54
CA SER A 712 4.40 -8.09 -7.55
C SER A 712 5.84 -7.87 -8.06
N ASP A 713 6.72 -7.31 -7.23
CA ASP A 713 8.12 -7.05 -7.60
C ASP A 713 9.01 -8.31 -7.58
N ASP A 714 8.90 -9.15 -6.55
CA ASP A 714 9.48 -10.48 -6.49
C ASP A 714 8.38 -11.52 -6.72
N ASN A 715 8.22 -11.94 -7.97
CA ASN A 715 7.09 -12.76 -8.39
C ASN A 715 7.49 -14.16 -8.87
N GLU A 716 8.76 -14.57 -8.69
CA GLU A 716 9.27 -15.81 -9.25
C GLU A 716 8.44 -17.04 -8.82
N ASP A 717 8.14 -17.15 -7.53
CA ASP A 717 7.31 -18.24 -7.01
C ASP A 717 5.87 -18.18 -7.52
N LEU A 718 5.29 -16.98 -7.67
CA LEU A 718 3.95 -16.81 -8.27
C LEU A 718 3.94 -17.26 -9.73
N ILE A 719 5.01 -16.98 -10.48
CA ILE A 719 5.17 -17.41 -11.88
C ILE A 719 5.33 -18.93 -11.98
N TYR A 720 6.08 -19.57 -11.08
CA TYR A 720 6.13 -21.03 -11.03
C TYR A 720 4.78 -21.65 -10.68
N CYS A 721 4.03 -21.06 -9.76
CA CYS A 721 2.66 -21.48 -9.46
C CYS A 721 1.75 -21.32 -10.68
N LEU A 722 1.86 -20.22 -11.43
CA LEU A 722 1.08 -19.96 -12.64
C LEU A 722 1.38 -21.00 -13.73
N LYS A 723 2.64 -21.37 -13.90
CA LYS A 723 3.05 -22.46 -14.79
C LYS A 723 2.45 -23.79 -14.34
N GLY A 724 2.48 -24.06 -13.02
CA GLY A 724 1.85 -25.22 -12.40
C GLY A 724 0.36 -25.29 -12.70
N TRP A 725 -0.39 -24.21 -12.49
CA TRP A 725 -1.85 -24.18 -12.71
C TRP A 725 -2.22 -24.38 -14.18
N LYS A 726 -1.47 -23.79 -15.12
CA LYS A 726 -1.69 -24.05 -16.56
C LYS A 726 -1.40 -25.50 -16.92
N HIS A 727 -0.41 -26.12 -16.30
CA HIS A 727 -0.14 -27.54 -16.49
C HIS A 727 -1.25 -28.41 -15.89
N ALA A 728 -1.71 -28.10 -14.68
CA ALA A 728 -2.83 -28.77 -14.01
C ALA A 728 -4.11 -28.74 -14.84
N LEU A 729 -4.47 -27.57 -15.39
CA LEU A 729 -5.58 -27.42 -16.34
C LEU A 729 -5.39 -28.31 -17.58
N SER A 730 -4.18 -28.35 -18.13
CA SER A 730 -3.89 -29.20 -19.29
C SER A 730 -4.01 -30.70 -18.97
N MET A 731 -3.68 -31.11 -17.75
CA MET A 731 -3.83 -32.50 -17.28
C MET A 731 -5.28 -32.88 -17.04
N SER A 732 -6.07 -31.98 -16.44
CA SER A 732 -7.52 -32.14 -16.24
C SER A 732 -8.23 -32.32 -17.58
N ASN A 733 -7.96 -31.43 -18.54
CA ASN A 733 -8.54 -31.50 -19.89
C ASN A 733 -8.19 -32.79 -20.63
N ARG A 734 -7.04 -33.41 -20.29
CA ARG A 734 -6.59 -34.70 -20.84
C ARG A 734 -7.06 -35.91 -20.04
N LYS A 735 -7.81 -35.69 -18.95
CA LYS A 735 -8.31 -36.72 -18.01
C LYS A 735 -7.20 -37.64 -17.46
N ASN A 736 -6.04 -37.08 -17.13
CA ASN A 736 -4.96 -37.84 -16.50
C ASN A 736 -5.27 -38.10 -15.02
N ASP A 737 -5.27 -39.35 -14.55
CA ASP A 737 -5.65 -39.75 -13.19
C ASP A 737 -4.91 -39.01 -12.06
N HIS A 738 -3.71 -38.50 -12.31
CA HIS A 738 -2.92 -37.76 -11.31
C HIS A 738 -3.16 -36.23 -11.32
N TRP A 739 -4.10 -35.72 -12.12
CA TRP A 739 -4.37 -34.28 -12.23
C TRP A 739 -4.71 -33.67 -10.88
N ALA A 740 -5.49 -34.36 -10.05
CA ALA A 740 -5.94 -33.85 -8.75
C ALA A 740 -4.79 -33.76 -7.75
N LEU A 741 -3.93 -34.78 -7.70
CA LEU A 741 -2.74 -34.79 -6.84
C LEU A 741 -1.73 -33.70 -7.26
N PHE A 742 -1.49 -33.56 -8.56
CA PHE A 742 -0.63 -32.50 -9.07
C PHE A 742 -1.22 -31.11 -8.75
N SER A 743 -2.51 -30.89 -9.02
CA SER A 743 -3.21 -29.64 -8.71
C SER A 743 -3.14 -29.30 -7.22
N LYS A 744 -3.24 -30.31 -6.34
CA LYS A 744 -3.08 -30.12 -4.90
C LYS A 744 -1.68 -29.60 -4.55
N SER A 745 -0.63 -30.18 -5.12
CA SER A 745 0.74 -29.71 -4.86
C SER A 745 0.96 -28.26 -5.33
N VAL A 746 0.36 -27.89 -6.47
CA VAL A 746 0.38 -26.50 -6.97
C VAL A 746 -0.42 -25.58 -6.06
N LEU A 747 -1.58 -26.04 -5.57
CA LEU A 747 -2.41 -25.32 -4.60
C LEU A 747 -1.64 -25.01 -3.31
N ASP A 748 -0.95 -26.00 -2.74
CA ASP A 748 -0.16 -25.82 -1.53
C ASP A 748 1.03 -24.89 -1.74
N ARG A 749 1.71 -25.00 -2.90
CA ARG A 749 2.76 -24.02 -3.27
C ARG A 749 2.20 -22.61 -3.42
N THR A 750 1.01 -22.46 -4.00
CA THR A 750 0.36 -21.16 -4.17
C THR A 750 0.00 -20.56 -2.80
N ARG A 751 -0.49 -21.37 -1.85
CA ARG A 751 -0.75 -20.94 -0.47
C ARG A 751 0.53 -20.48 0.24
N LEU A 752 1.64 -21.18 0.05
CA LEU A 752 2.94 -20.77 0.60
C LEU A 752 3.40 -19.43 0.01
N ALA A 753 3.27 -19.22 -1.31
CA ALA A 753 3.61 -17.95 -1.94
C ALA A 753 2.73 -16.78 -1.42
N LEU A 754 1.43 -17.02 -1.21
CA LEU A 754 0.53 -16.05 -0.58
C LEU A 754 0.93 -15.74 0.87
N ALA A 755 1.31 -16.75 1.66
CA ALA A 755 1.76 -16.57 3.02
C ALA A 755 3.05 -15.74 3.09
N SER A 756 4.04 -16.03 2.24
CA SER A 756 5.26 -15.21 2.12
C SER A 756 4.94 -13.76 1.75
N LYS A 757 3.96 -13.55 0.86
CA LYS A 757 3.54 -12.19 0.47
C LYS A 757 2.90 -11.43 1.63
N ALA A 758 2.03 -12.09 2.38
CA ALA A 758 1.39 -11.52 3.55
C ALA A 758 2.42 -11.19 4.65
N GLU A 759 3.39 -12.08 4.88
CA GLU A 759 4.49 -11.86 5.81
C GLU A 759 5.35 -10.65 5.40
N TRP A 760 5.67 -10.51 4.11
CA TRP A 760 6.37 -9.32 3.61
C TRP A 760 5.57 -8.03 3.88
N CYS A 761 4.27 -8.01 3.55
CA CYS A 761 3.41 -6.85 3.85
C CYS A 761 3.41 -6.53 5.35
N GLN A 762 3.30 -7.56 6.21
CA GLN A 762 3.32 -7.41 7.66
C GLN A 762 4.63 -6.81 8.13
N ASN A 763 5.77 -7.31 7.66
CA ASN A 763 7.08 -6.85 8.08
C ASN A 763 7.41 -5.43 7.60
N VAL A 764 6.93 -5.03 6.42
CA VAL A 764 7.24 -3.73 5.80
C VAL A 764 6.26 -2.64 6.24
N LEU A 765 4.97 -2.95 6.35
CA LEU A 765 3.91 -1.97 6.57
C LEU A 765 3.53 -1.82 8.05
N GLN A 766 3.33 -2.93 8.75
CA GLN A 766 2.77 -2.92 10.11
C GLN A 766 3.60 -2.11 11.11
N PRO A 767 4.95 -2.23 11.16
CA PRO A 767 5.75 -1.46 12.12
C PRO A 767 5.62 0.05 11.90
N SER A 768 5.55 0.48 10.63
CA SER A 768 5.37 1.89 10.29
C SER A 768 3.96 2.38 10.64
N ALA A 769 2.93 1.54 10.44
CA ALA A 769 1.54 1.83 10.83
C ALA A 769 1.40 1.99 12.34
N GLU A 770 1.93 1.06 13.13
CA GLU A 770 1.87 1.12 14.60
C GLU A 770 2.65 2.33 15.14
N TYR A 771 3.88 2.53 14.67
CA TYR A 771 4.73 3.63 15.14
C TYR A 771 4.12 4.98 14.78
N LEU A 772 3.87 5.24 13.49
CA LEU A 772 3.31 6.52 13.05
C LEU A 772 1.90 6.73 13.59
N GLY A 773 1.08 5.68 13.60
CA GLY A 773 -0.27 5.70 14.13
C GLY A 773 -0.34 6.10 15.60
N SER A 774 0.58 5.58 16.43
CA SER A 774 0.68 5.97 17.84
C SER A 774 1.04 7.44 18.03
N LEU A 775 1.91 8.00 17.17
CA LEU A 775 2.28 9.41 17.19
C LEU A 775 1.16 10.33 16.72
N LEU A 776 0.34 9.87 15.77
CA LEU A 776 -0.75 10.63 15.17
C LEU A 776 -2.09 10.47 15.91
N GLY A 777 -2.18 9.58 16.90
CA GLY A 777 -3.40 9.32 17.65
C GLY A 777 -4.46 8.56 16.83
N VAL A 778 -4.05 7.69 15.92
CA VAL A 778 -4.96 6.81 15.15
C VAL A 778 -5.56 5.75 16.07
N ASP A 779 -6.82 5.40 15.85
CA ASP A 779 -7.54 4.41 16.65
C ASP A 779 -6.85 3.03 16.63
N GLN A 780 -6.80 2.40 17.81
CA GLN A 780 -6.09 1.11 17.98
C GLN A 780 -6.64 0.01 17.07
N TRP A 781 -7.96 -0.02 16.84
CA TRP A 781 -8.57 -1.03 15.98
C TRP A 781 -8.05 -0.89 14.53
N ALA A 782 -7.94 0.34 14.01
CA ALA A 782 -7.45 0.62 12.67
C ALA A 782 -5.96 0.30 12.51
N LEU A 783 -5.17 0.46 13.59
CA LEU A 783 -3.77 0.06 13.62
C LEU A 783 -3.60 -1.46 13.58
N ASN A 784 -4.37 -2.17 14.40
CA ASN A 784 -4.25 -3.62 14.53
C ASN A 784 -4.55 -4.37 13.22
N ILE A 785 -5.47 -3.86 12.40
CA ILE A 785 -5.89 -4.48 11.13
C ILE A 785 -5.27 -3.82 9.89
N PHE A 786 -4.35 -2.86 10.04
CA PHE A 786 -3.89 -2.03 8.92
C PHE A 786 -3.37 -2.86 7.75
N THR A 787 -2.40 -3.75 8.00
CA THR A 787 -1.81 -4.58 6.94
C THR A 787 -2.81 -5.57 6.36
N GLU A 788 -3.66 -6.14 7.22
CA GLU A 788 -4.70 -7.08 6.80
C GLU A 788 -5.69 -6.43 5.82
N GLU A 789 -6.15 -5.21 6.09
CA GLU A 789 -6.99 -4.45 5.16
C GLU A 789 -6.30 -4.20 3.81
N ILE A 790 -4.97 -4.01 3.78
CA ILE A 790 -4.21 -3.88 2.53
C ILE A 790 -4.21 -5.20 1.75
N ILE A 791 -3.99 -6.33 2.43
CA ILE A 791 -4.00 -7.66 1.79
C ILE A 791 -5.40 -8.00 1.29
N ARG A 792 -6.44 -7.72 2.09
CA ARG A 792 -7.85 -7.98 1.77
C ARG A 792 -8.35 -7.10 0.63
N ALA A 793 -7.87 -5.87 0.53
CA ALA A 793 -8.16 -4.98 -0.59
C ALA A 793 -7.49 -5.39 -1.92
N GLY A 794 -6.58 -6.37 -1.90
CA GLY A 794 -5.84 -6.84 -3.07
C GLY A 794 -6.33 -8.17 -3.65
N SER A 795 -5.73 -8.58 -4.78
CA SER A 795 -6.05 -9.86 -5.46
C SER A 795 -5.64 -11.11 -4.66
N ALA A 796 -4.80 -10.96 -3.63
CA ALA A 796 -4.35 -12.06 -2.78
C ALA A 796 -5.52 -12.74 -2.02
N ALA A 797 -6.44 -11.94 -1.47
CA ALA A 797 -7.62 -12.46 -0.78
C ALA A 797 -8.58 -13.19 -1.73
N ALA A 798 -8.77 -12.65 -2.95
CA ALA A 798 -9.58 -13.30 -3.95
C ALA A 798 -8.99 -14.66 -4.39
N LEU A 799 -7.67 -14.72 -4.57
CA LEU A 799 -6.97 -15.95 -4.88
C LEU A 799 -7.12 -16.97 -3.74
N SER A 800 -6.92 -16.55 -2.49
CA SER A 800 -7.03 -17.43 -1.33
C SER A 800 -8.44 -18.04 -1.19
N THR A 801 -9.47 -17.22 -1.41
CA THR A 801 -10.88 -17.67 -1.44
C THR A 801 -11.11 -18.76 -2.48
N LEU A 802 -10.55 -18.61 -3.68
CA LEU A 802 -10.67 -19.62 -4.75
C LEU A 802 -9.91 -20.91 -4.43
N LEU A 803 -8.71 -20.81 -3.85
CA LEU A 803 -7.93 -21.99 -3.41
C LEU A 803 -8.69 -22.77 -2.34
N ASN A 804 -9.29 -22.06 -1.38
CA ASN A 804 -10.13 -22.65 -0.34
C ASN A 804 -11.38 -23.31 -0.94
N ARG A 805 -11.97 -22.76 -1.99
CA ARG A 805 -13.07 -23.44 -2.68
C ARG A 805 -12.63 -24.75 -3.36
N LEU A 806 -11.42 -24.78 -3.92
CA LEU A 806 -10.92 -25.91 -4.70
C LEU A 806 -10.33 -27.04 -3.84
N ASP A 807 -9.75 -26.75 -2.69
CA ASP A 807 -9.01 -27.73 -1.88
C ASP A 807 -9.83 -28.97 -1.48
N PRO A 808 -11.10 -28.85 -1.01
CA PRO A 808 -11.92 -30.02 -0.68
C PRO A 808 -12.17 -30.93 -1.89
N ILE A 809 -12.40 -30.35 -3.07
CA ILE A 809 -12.62 -31.08 -4.32
C ILE A 809 -11.38 -31.88 -4.70
N LEU A 810 -10.19 -31.26 -4.58
CA LEU A 810 -8.93 -31.93 -4.88
C LEU A 810 -8.60 -33.04 -3.88
N ARG A 811 -8.86 -32.81 -2.59
CA ARG A 811 -8.65 -33.81 -1.53
C ARG A 811 -9.53 -35.04 -1.73
N GLN A 812 -10.82 -34.83 -2.02
CA GLN A 812 -11.74 -35.91 -2.33
C GLN A 812 -11.30 -36.69 -3.58
N THR A 813 -10.94 -35.98 -4.65
CA THR A 813 -10.56 -36.61 -5.93
C THR A 813 -9.22 -37.35 -5.85
N ALA A 814 -8.26 -36.83 -5.07
CA ALA A 814 -6.94 -37.42 -4.90
C ALA A 814 -6.84 -38.38 -3.70
N HIS A 815 -7.95 -38.67 -3.01
CA HIS A 815 -8.00 -39.50 -1.81
C HIS A 815 -6.98 -39.08 -0.73
N LEU A 816 -6.83 -37.77 -0.52
CA LEU A 816 -5.92 -37.20 0.47
C LEU A 816 -6.59 -37.14 1.84
N GLY A 817 -5.81 -37.40 2.90
CA GLY A 817 -6.30 -37.52 4.29
C GLY A 817 -7.10 -36.31 4.81
N SER A 818 -7.77 -36.53 5.94
CA SER A 818 -8.85 -35.69 6.48
C SER A 818 -8.43 -34.33 7.05
N TRP A 819 -7.14 -33.97 7.04
CA TRP A 819 -6.62 -32.81 7.76
C TRP A 819 -5.93 -31.78 6.87
N GLN A 820 -6.11 -30.50 7.18
CA GLN A 820 -5.27 -29.40 6.73
C GLN A 820 -4.67 -28.71 7.94
N VAL A 821 -3.33 -28.72 8.04
CA VAL A 821 -2.62 -28.07 9.14
C VAL A 821 -2.24 -26.65 8.74
N ILE A 822 -2.75 -25.65 9.47
CA ILE A 822 -2.50 -24.20 9.23
C ILE A 822 -1.30 -23.73 10.06
N SER A 823 -1.22 -24.17 11.32
CA SER A 823 -0.13 -23.90 12.26
C SER A 823 0.35 -25.20 12.92
N PRO A 824 1.52 -25.75 12.51
CA PRO A 824 1.97 -27.08 12.93
C PRO A 824 2.74 -27.04 14.26
N VAL A 825 2.07 -26.69 15.35
CA VAL A 825 2.66 -26.67 16.70
C VAL A 825 2.22 -27.89 17.51
N GLU A 826 3.16 -28.64 18.11
CA GLU A 826 2.79 -29.68 19.07
C GLU A 826 2.13 -29.07 20.31
N ALA A 827 0.96 -29.58 20.68
CA ALA A 827 0.17 -29.03 21.77
C ALA A 827 -0.31 -30.14 22.73
N VAL A 828 -0.43 -29.81 24.01
CA VAL A 828 -1.06 -30.67 25.02
C VAL A 828 -2.02 -29.80 25.82
N GLY A 829 -3.29 -30.17 25.88
CA GLY A 829 -4.31 -29.38 26.57
C GLY A 829 -5.63 -30.11 26.77
N TYR A 830 -6.49 -29.52 27.59
CA TYR A 830 -7.83 -30.03 27.86
C TYR A 830 -8.77 -29.68 26.72
N VAL A 831 -9.56 -30.64 26.25
CA VAL A 831 -10.49 -30.43 25.14
C VAL A 831 -11.72 -29.67 25.64
N VAL A 832 -12.09 -28.61 24.93
CA VAL A 832 -13.33 -27.86 25.12
C VAL A 832 -14.00 -27.71 23.76
N ALA A 833 -15.23 -28.23 23.64
CA ALA A 833 -16.02 -28.08 22.43
C ALA A 833 -16.79 -26.75 22.49
N VAL A 834 -16.75 -25.99 21.39
CA VAL A 834 -17.45 -24.70 21.28
C VAL A 834 -18.19 -24.61 19.95
N ASP A 835 -19.32 -23.88 19.93
CA ASP A 835 -20.13 -23.75 18.72
C ASP A 835 -19.48 -22.80 17.72
N GLU A 836 -19.22 -21.54 18.12
CA GLU A 836 -18.42 -20.59 17.32
C GLU A 836 -17.23 -20.08 18.14
N LEU A 837 -16.06 -19.96 17.52
CA LEU A 837 -14.86 -19.40 18.19
C LEU A 837 -15.11 -18.00 18.74
N LEU A 838 -15.92 -17.20 18.02
CA LEU A 838 -16.33 -15.85 18.40
C LEU A 838 -16.94 -15.78 19.82
N THR A 839 -17.64 -16.83 20.24
CA THR A 839 -18.32 -16.88 21.55
C THR A 839 -17.35 -16.95 22.73
N VAL A 840 -16.12 -17.41 22.48
CA VAL A 840 -15.11 -17.61 23.53
C VAL A 840 -13.90 -16.70 23.38
N GLN A 841 -13.87 -15.83 22.35
CA GLN A 841 -12.74 -14.97 22.01
C GLN A 841 -12.25 -14.06 23.15
N ASN A 842 -13.15 -13.67 24.06
CA ASN A 842 -12.85 -12.83 25.23
C ASN A 842 -12.64 -13.62 26.54
N LYS A 843 -12.55 -14.96 26.47
CA LYS A 843 -12.27 -15.80 27.65
C LYS A 843 -10.77 -15.96 27.85
N THR A 844 -10.38 -16.11 29.12
CA THR A 844 -9.02 -16.53 29.50
C THR A 844 -9.10 -17.90 30.14
N TYR A 845 -8.47 -18.89 29.52
CA TYR A 845 -8.37 -20.25 30.04
C TYR A 845 -7.15 -20.37 30.98
N LYS A 846 -7.40 -20.75 32.23
CA LYS A 846 -6.32 -20.93 33.23
C LYS A 846 -5.47 -22.17 32.99
N LEU A 847 -6.02 -23.15 32.29
CA LEU A 847 -5.35 -24.40 31.92
C LEU A 847 -5.14 -24.41 30.40
N PRO A 848 -4.05 -25.03 29.91
CA PRO A 848 -3.82 -25.16 28.47
C PRO A 848 -5.00 -25.90 27.82
N THR A 849 -5.66 -25.23 26.87
CA THR A 849 -6.95 -25.67 26.31
C THR A 849 -6.88 -25.93 24.81
N ILE A 850 -7.43 -27.05 24.35
CA ILE A 850 -7.64 -27.40 22.95
C ILE A 850 -9.11 -27.09 22.62
N LEU A 851 -9.36 -26.11 21.76
CA LEU A 851 -10.69 -25.76 21.32
C LEU A 851 -11.08 -26.60 20.10
N VAL A 852 -12.20 -27.30 20.19
CA VAL A 852 -12.85 -27.92 19.02
C VAL A 852 -14.04 -27.04 18.66
N ALA A 853 -13.84 -26.10 17.75
CA ALA A 853 -14.84 -25.11 17.35
C ALA A 853 -15.61 -25.60 16.12
N LYS A 854 -16.95 -25.60 16.14
CA LYS A 854 -17.74 -25.98 14.96
C LYS A 854 -17.71 -24.91 13.87
N ARG A 855 -17.60 -23.64 14.26
CA ARG A 855 -17.53 -22.52 13.32
C ARG A 855 -16.38 -21.57 13.63
N VAL A 856 -15.65 -21.19 12.59
CA VAL A 856 -14.56 -20.20 12.62
C VAL A 856 -14.67 -19.34 11.37
N LYS A 857 -15.06 -18.08 11.54
CA LYS A 857 -15.29 -17.12 10.45
C LYS A 857 -14.00 -16.50 9.92
N GLY A 858 -12.92 -16.53 10.70
CA GLY A 858 -11.59 -16.07 10.32
C GLY A 858 -11.13 -14.80 11.04
N GLU A 859 -12.06 -13.96 11.49
CA GLU A 859 -11.79 -12.63 12.08
C GLU A 859 -11.57 -12.68 13.60
N GLU A 860 -11.79 -13.83 14.24
CA GLU A 860 -11.86 -13.95 15.70
C GLU A 860 -10.49 -13.86 16.41
N GLU A 861 -10.52 -13.43 17.69
CA GLU A 861 -9.37 -13.58 18.61
C GLU A 861 -9.23 -15.03 19.09
N ILE A 862 -7.99 -15.53 19.16
CA ILE A 862 -7.70 -16.78 19.85
C ILE A 862 -7.66 -16.48 21.35
N PRO A 863 -8.52 -17.10 22.18
CA PRO A 863 -8.60 -16.79 23.60
C PRO A 863 -7.29 -17.14 24.34
N ASP A 864 -6.90 -16.32 25.31
CA ASP A 864 -5.71 -16.56 26.12
C ASP A 864 -5.76 -17.92 26.83
N GLY A 865 -4.63 -18.64 26.83
CA GLY A 865 -4.53 -20.00 27.39
C GLY A 865 -4.93 -21.12 26.43
N THR A 866 -5.37 -20.79 25.22
CA THR A 866 -5.60 -21.75 24.14
C THR A 866 -4.29 -22.22 23.55
N VAL A 867 -4.08 -23.54 23.47
CA VAL A 867 -2.88 -24.17 22.88
C VAL A 867 -3.16 -24.82 21.53
N ALA A 868 -4.43 -25.10 21.20
CA ALA A 868 -4.83 -25.55 19.88
C ALA A 868 -6.26 -25.14 19.53
N VAL A 869 -6.54 -24.95 18.24
CA VAL A 869 -7.88 -24.79 17.67
C VAL A 869 -8.06 -25.82 16.55
N LEU A 870 -9.13 -26.61 16.61
CA LEU A 870 -9.50 -27.61 15.61
C LEU A 870 -10.92 -27.30 15.13
N THR A 871 -11.15 -27.28 13.82
CA THR A 871 -12.43 -26.84 13.24
C THR A 871 -12.77 -27.58 11.95
N PRO A 872 -14.05 -27.81 11.61
CA PRO A 872 -14.45 -28.23 10.26
C PRO A 872 -14.39 -27.09 9.25
N ASP A 873 -14.50 -25.84 9.72
CA ASP A 873 -14.42 -24.68 8.85
C ASP A 873 -13.00 -24.51 8.31
N MET A 874 -12.91 -23.99 7.10
CA MET A 874 -11.63 -23.64 6.48
C MET A 874 -11.46 -22.13 6.46
N PRO A 875 -11.07 -21.53 7.60
CA PRO A 875 -10.75 -20.11 7.63
C PRO A 875 -9.57 -19.86 6.70
N ASP A 876 -9.57 -18.67 6.09
CA ASP A 876 -8.53 -18.30 5.14
C ASP A 876 -7.14 -18.47 5.78
N VAL A 877 -6.17 -18.98 5.05
CA VAL A 877 -4.77 -19.09 5.52
C VAL A 877 -4.19 -17.71 5.88
N LEU A 878 -4.77 -16.66 5.31
CA LEU A 878 -4.50 -15.24 5.56
C LEU A 878 -5.45 -14.60 6.57
N SER A 879 -6.47 -15.32 7.06
CA SER A 879 -7.40 -14.77 8.06
C SER A 879 -6.68 -14.46 9.36
N HIS A 880 -7.21 -13.47 10.08
CA HIS A 880 -6.72 -13.01 11.36
C HIS A 880 -6.39 -14.16 12.34
N VAL A 881 -7.31 -15.11 12.51
CA VAL A 881 -7.12 -16.29 13.38
C VAL A 881 -5.97 -17.19 12.90
N SER A 882 -5.79 -17.36 11.57
CA SER A 882 -4.71 -18.16 10.98
C SER A 882 -3.34 -17.52 11.17
N VAL A 883 -3.23 -16.21 10.95
CA VAL A 883 -1.98 -15.45 11.15
C VAL A 883 -1.58 -15.48 12.63
N ARG A 884 -2.54 -15.26 13.53
CA ARG A 884 -2.30 -15.24 14.98
C ARG A 884 -1.95 -16.59 15.56
N ALA A 885 -2.55 -17.66 15.08
CA ALA A 885 -2.18 -19.00 15.48
C ALA A 885 -0.69 -19.25 15.22
N ARG A 886 -0.15 -18.76 14.09
CA ARG A 886 1.28 -18.88 13.77
C ARG A 886 2.14 -18.02 14.67
N THR A 887 1.81 -16.73 14.78
CA THR A 887 2.58 -15.77 15.59
C THR A 887 2.63 -16.19 17.07
N SER A 888 1.50 -16.65 17.61
CA SER A 888 1.33 -17.04 19.01
C SER A 888 1.70 -18.51 19.29
N LYS A 889 2.17 -19.25 18.27
CA LYS A 889 2.53 -20.67 18.35
C LYS A 889 1.41 -21.55 18.92
N VAL A 890 0.19 -21.31 18.46
CA VAL A 890 -0.99 -22.13 18.75
C VAL A 890 -1.17 -23.13 17.61
N CYS A 891 -1.43 -24.40 17.92
CA CYS A 891 -1.75 -25.40 16.90
C CYS A 891 -3.07 -25.05 16.22
N PHE A 892 -3.13 -25.02 14.89
CA PHE A 892 -4.38 -24.71 14.20
C PHE A 892 -4.54 -25.58 12.97
N ALA A 893 -5.67 -26.26 12.87
CA ALA A 893 -5.96 -27.15 11.75
C ALA A 893 -7.46 -27.30 11.47
N THR A 894 -7.74 -27.53 10.19
CA THR A 894 -9.07 -27.88 9.69
C THR A 894 -9.17 -29.39 9.51
N CYS A 895 -10.25 -29.99 10.02
CA CYS A 895 -10.59 -31.39 9.83
C CYS A 895 -11.82 -31.51 8.93
N PHE A 896 -11.67 -32.15 7.77
CA PHE A 896 -12.76 -32.32 6.79
C PHE A 896 -13.63 -33.55 7.07
N ASP A 897 -13.22 -34.39 8.00
CA ASP A 897 -13.91 -35.63 8.34
C ASP A 897 -14.77 -35.41 9.59
N PRO A 898 -16.12 -35.45 9.43
CA PRO A 898 -17.03 -35.20 10.54
C PRO A 898 -16.93 -36.26 11.63
N ASP A 899 -16.52 -37.49 11.31
CA ASP A 899 -16.40 -38.57 12.29
C ASP A 899 -15.19 -38.32 13.21
N ILE A 900 -14.07 -37.87 12.65
CA ILE A 900 -12.88 -37.48 13.43
C ILE A 900 -13.17 -36.29 14.35
N LEU A 901 -13.96 -35.31 13.88
CA LEU A 901 -14.38 -34.18 14.72
C LEU A 901 -15.34 -34.60 15.83
N ALA A 902 -16.28 -35.50 15.54
CA ALA A 902 -17.17 -36.07 16.55
C ALA A 902 -16.38 -36.84 17.62
N ASP A 903 -15.38 -37.62 17.21
CA ASP A 903 -14.47 -38.31 18.12
C ASP A 903 -13.71 -37.32 19.02
N LEU A 904 -13.15 -36.24 18.44
CA LEU A 904 -12.47 -35.19 19.21
C LEU A 904 -13.40 -34.47 20.19
N GLN A 905 -14.65 -34.21 19.79
CA GLN A 905 -15.67 -33.65 20.70
C GLN A 905 -16.00 -34.60 21.85
N ALA A 906 -15.99 -35.91 21.62
CA ALA A 906 -16.19 -36.91 22.68
C ALA A 906 -15.08 -36.93 23.74
N TYR A 907 -13.91 -36.31 23.46
CA TYR A 907 -12.85 -36.10 24.45
C TYR A 907 -13.03 -34.85 25.32
N GLU A 908 -14.19 -34.18 25.30
CA GLU A 908 -14.46 -33.00 26.12
C GLU A 908 -14.09 -33.22 27.61
N GLY A 909 -13.35 -32.25 28.18
CA GLY A 909 -12.85 -32.31 29.55
C GLY A 909 -11.63 -33.22 29.76
N LYS A 910 -11.20 -33.98 28.74
CA LYS A 910 -10.01 -34.83 28.81
C LYS A 910 -8.78 -34.12 28.25
N LEU A 911 -7.61 -34.61 28.66
CA LEU A 911 -6.30 -34.03 28.32
C LEU A 911 -5.74 -34.78 27.10
N LEU A 912 -5.64 -34.09 25.96
CA LEU A 912 -5.13 -34.65 24.71
C LEU A 912 -3.73 -34.11 24.38
N ARG A 913 -2.91 -34.94 23.73
CA ARG A 913 -1.68 -34.52 23.05
C ARG A 913 -1.90 -34.54 21.54
N LEU A 914 -1.65 -33.42 20.87
CA LEU A 914 -1.65 -33.25 19.43
C LEU A 914 -0.23 -33.21 18.89
N LYS A 915 0.05 -34.04 17.88
CA LYS A 915 1.30 -34.05 17.12
C LYS A 915 1.00 -33.79 15.65
N PRO A 916 0.99 -32.52 15.22
CA PRO A 916 0.83 -32.19 13.81
C PRO A 916 2.05 -32.62 12.99
N THR A 917 1.78 -33.13 11.80
CA THR A 917 2.73 -33.33 10.70
C THR A 917 2.43 -32.30 9.60
N SER A 918 3.11 -32.36 8.46
CA SER A 918 2.84 -31.45 7.33
C SER A 918 1.45 -31.61 6.72
N ALA A 919 0.76 -32.73 6.94
CA ALA A 919 -0.53 -33.03 6.30
C ALA A 919 -1.57 -33.70 7.22
N ASP A 920 -1.23 -34.01 8.47
CA ASP A 920 -2.08 -34.80 9.37
C ASP A 920 -1.86 -34.44 10.84
N ILE A 921 -2.80 -34.75 11.73
CA ILE A 921 -2.68 -34.61 13.17
C ILE A 921 -2.88 -35.96 13.86
N ALA A 922 -1.80 -36.48 14.43
CA ALA A 922 -1.90 -37.61 15.36
C ALA A 922 -2.29 -37.09 16.75
N TYR A 923 -3.34 -37.65 17.34
CA TYR A 923 -3.78 -37.29 18.69
C TYR A 923 -3.94 -38.52 19.60
N SER A 924 -3.72 -38.32 20.90
CA SER A 924 -3.80 -39.39 21.92
C SER A 924 -4.19 -38.83 23.29
N GLU A 925 -5.02 -39.58 24.03
CA GLU A 925 -5.39 -39.25 25.42
C GLU A 925 -4.20 -39.43 26.36
N VAL A 926 -4.01 -38.43 27.22
CA VAL A 926 -2.97 -38.39 28.24
C VAL A 926 -3.65 -38.42 29.59
N LYS A 927 -3.28 -39.36 30.47
CA LYS A 927 -3.87 -39.45 31.81
C LYS A 927 -3.35 -38.31 32.69
N VAL A 928 -4.22 -37.70 33.50
CA VAL A 928 -3.89 -36.55 34.37
C VAL A 928 -2.69 -36.81 35.30
N GLY A 929 -2.44 -38.08 35.67
CA GLY A 929 -1.26 -38.49 36.43
C GLY A 929 0.08 -38.43 35.69
N GLU A 930 0.09 -38.44 34.35
CA GLU A 930 1.33 -38.33 33.55
C GLU A 930 1.87 -36.89 33.50
N LEU A 931 1.07 -35.88 33.86
CA LEU A 931 1.56 -34.51 34.05
C LEU A 931 2.25 -34.31 35.41
N ALA A 932 1.86 -35.05 36.45
CA ALA A 932 2.58 -35.04 37.72
C ALA A 932 3.95 -35.75 37.61
N ASP A 933 4.04 -36.79 36.80
CA ASP A 933 5.30 -37.47 36.47
C ASP A 933 6.17 -36.71 35.44
N SER A 934 5.64 -35.62 34.87
CA SER A 934 6.47 -34.68 34.09
C SER A 934 7.37 -33.82 34.99
N ASN A 935 7.19 -33.87 36.32
CA ASN A 935 8.15 -33.40 37.31
C ASN A 935 8.85 -34.50 38.14
N SER A 936 8.42 -35.77 38.14
CA SER A 936 9.25 -36.90 38.62
C SER A 936 8.67 -38.31 38.39
N THR A 937 9.03 -38.96 37.28
CA THR A 937 9.30 -40.42 37.12
C THR A 937 8.32 -41.46 37.71
N ASN A 938 7.73 -42.35 36.89
CA ASN A 938 8.37 -43.61 36.42
C ASN A 938 7.46 -44.43 35.47
N LEU A 939 7.93 -44.69 34.24
CA LEU A 939 7.45 -45.81 33.41
C LEU A 939 8.16 -47.10 33.87
N LYS A 940 7.39 -48.12 34.29
CA LYS A 940 7.91 -49.50 34.37
C LYS A 940 7.95 -50.11 32.97
N GLU A 941 9.17 -50.24 32.47
CA GLU A 941 9.72 -51.34 31.66
C GLU A 941 8.80 -52.01 30.63
N VAL A 942 8.78 -51.45 29.42
CA VAL A 942 9.35 -52.22 28.30
C VAL A 942 10.78 -51.75 28.21
N SER A 943 11.72 -52.50 28.76
CA SER A 943 13.13 -52.10 28.93
C SER A 943 13.67 -51.43 27.65
N PRO A 944 13.77 -50.10 27.60
CA PRO A 944 14.63 -49.46 26.62
C PRO A 944 16.02 -49.73 27.17
N SER A 945 16.88 -50.38 26.40
CA SER A 945 18.28 -50.54 26.77
C SER A 945 18.77 -49.22 27.37
N HIS A 946 19.18 -49.23 28.65
CA HIS A 946 19.75 -48.04 29.28
C HIS A 946 20.81 -47.50 28.32
N LEU A 947 20.52 -46.38 27.65
CA LEU A 947 21.45 -45.71 26.75
C LEU A 947 22.53 -45.11 27.64
N LYS A 948 23.45 -45.96 28.09
CA LYS A 948 24.68 -45.53 28.75
C LYS A 948 25.53 -44.91 27.67
N LEU A 949 25.66 -43.59 27.73
CA LEU A 949 26.61 -42.88 26.91
C LEU A 949 28.01 -43.28 27.39
N VAL A 950 28.68 -44.13 26.62
CA VAL A 950 30.07 -44.49 26.87
C VAL A 950 30.92 -43.33 26.35
N ARG A 951 31.68 -42.70 27.25
CA ARG A 951 32.62 -41.64 26.88
C ARG A 951 33.60 -42.19 25.85
N LYS A 952 33.56 -41.64 24.65
CA LYS A 952 34.44 -42.04 23.56
C LYS A 952 35.84 -41.49 23.83
N GLN A 953 36.85 -42.31 23.62
CA GLN A 953 38.25 -41.93 23.84
C GLN A 953 38.94 -41.63 22.51
N PHE A 954 39.94 -40.76 22.55
CA PHE A 954 40.82 -40.53 21.42
C PHE A 954 41.59 -41.81 21.07
N ARG A 955 41.40 -42.33 19.86
CA ARG A 955 42.01 -43.59 19.37
C ARG A 955 43.34 -43.37 18.63
N GLY A 956 44.04 -42.27 18.92
CA GLY A 956 45.38 -42.01 18.38
C GLY A 956 45.43 -41.36 16.98
N ARG A 957 44.29 -40.96 16.42
CA ARG A 957 44.20 -40.37 15.06
C ARG A 957 43.31 -39.14 15.05
N TYR A 958 43.78 -38.04 14.48
CA TYR A 958 43.05 -36.79 14.37
C TYR A 958 42.09 -36.75 13.18
N ALA A 959 42.34 -37.55 12.12
CA ALA A 959 41.48 -37.60 10.94
C ALA A 959 41.40 -39.01 10.33
N ILE A 960 40.24 -39.37 9.78
CA ILE A 960 39.98 -40.67 9.15
C ILE A 960 39.16 -40.52 7.86
N SER A 961 39.36 -41.41 6.90
CA SER A 961 38.62 -41.41 5.63
C SER A 961 37.29 -42.17 5.73
N SER A 962 36.44 -42.04 4.71
CA SER A 962 35.09 -42.66 4.69
C SER A 962 35.08 -44.19 4.80
N GLU A 963 36.17 -44.84 4.39
CA GLU A 963 36.41 -46.29 4.47
C GLU A 963 36.63 -46.75 5.92
N GLU A 964 37.08 -45.83 6.78
CA GLU A 964 37.43 -46.10 8.17
C GLU A 964 36.30 -45.74 9.14
N PHE A 965 35.13 -45.33 8.62
CA PHE A 965 33.98 -44.91 9.41
C PHE A 965 33.32 -46.09 10.11
N THR A 966 33.43 -46.11 11.44
CA THR A 966 32.75 -47.09 12.29
C THR A 966 31.85 -46.40 13.32
N SER A 967 30.91 -47.15 13.90
CA SER A 967 30.01 -46.63 14.96
C SER A 967 30.77 -46.21 16.23
N GLU A 968 32.02 -46.65 16.41
CA GLU A 968 32.87 -46.24 17.52
C GLU A 968 33.62 -44.93 17.25
N MET A 969 33.87 -44.61 15.99
CA MET A 969 34.74 -43.50 15.58
C MET A 969 33.95 -42.26 15.12
N VAL A 970 32.77 -42.44 14.51
CA VAL A 970 31.98 -41.35 13.92
C VAL A 970 30.49 -41.45 14.24
N GLY A 971 29.76 -40.35 14.05
CA GLY A 971 28.31 -40.28 14.23
C GLY A 971 27.50 -40.97 13.12
N ALA A 972 26.18 -41.06 13.33
CA ALA A 972 25.25 -41.74 12.43
C ALA A 972 25.26 -41.18 11.00
N LYS A 973 25.44 -39.87 10.82
CA LYS A 973 25.49 -39.23 9.48
C LYS A 973 26.65 -39.78 8.64
N SER A 974 27.87 -39.71 9.16
CA SER A 974 29.07 -40.25 8.51
C SER A 974 28.93 -41.75 8.24
N ARG A 975 28.41 -42.51 9.22
CA ARG A 975 28.17 -43.95 9.06
C ARG A 975 27.18 -44.26 7.94
N ASN A 976 26.08 -43.51 7.84
CA ASN A 976 25.08 -43.73 6.80
C ASN A 976 25.64 -43.40 5.40
N ILE A 977 26.50 -42.38 5.28
CA ILE A 977 27.20 -42.07 4.02
C ILE A 977 28.10 -43.24 3.61
N SER A 978 28.90 -43.77 4.53
CA SER A 978 29.75 -44.95 4.27
C SER A 978 28.92 -46.18 3.92
N TYR A 979 27.77 -46.38 4.58
CA TYR A 979 26.85 -47.48 4.31
C TYR A 979 26.22 -47.43 2.91
N LEU A 980 25.93 -46.22 2.39
CA LEU A 980 25.37 -46.03 1.05
C LEU A 980 26.39 -46.34 -0.06
N LYS A 981 27.69 -46.20 0.23
CA LYS A 981 28.79 -46.48 -0.71
C LYS A 981 28.75 -47.94 -1.14
N GLY A 982 28.56 -48.19 -2.44
CA GLY A 982 28.42 -49.54 -3.01
C GLY A 982 27.03 -50.18 -2.86
N LYS A 983 26.04 -49.49 -2.28
CA LYS A 983 24.65 -49.96 -2.16
C LYS A 983 23.66 -49.21 -3.04
N VAL A 984 24.03 -48.02 -3.50
CA VAL A 984 23.26 -47.26 -4.48
C VAL A 984 23.76 -47.56 -5.89
N PRO A 985 22.90 -47.45 -6.92
CA PRO A 985 23.32 -47.53 -8.32
C PRO A 985 24.51 -46.61 -8.64
N SER A 986 25.35 -47.02 -9.58
CA SER A 986 26.59 -46.30 -9.94
C SER A 986 26.39 -44.87 -10.45
N TRP A 987 25.18 -44.51 -10.87
CA TRP A 987 24.83 -43.16 -11.31
C TRP A 987 24.44 -42.23 -10.14
N ILE A 988 24.26 -42.76 -8.92
CA ILE A 988 24.06 -41.96 -7.71
C ILE A 988 25.42 -41.71 -7.07
N GLU A 989 25.94 -40.50 -7.28
CA GLU A 989 27.22 -40.09 -6.72
C GLU A 989 27.06 -39.65 -5.25
N ILE A 990 27.98 -40.13 -4.40
CA ILE A 990 28.01 -39.78 -2.98
C ILE A 990 29.21 -38.86 -2.75
N PRO A 991 29.03 -37.66 -2.16
CA PRO A 991 30.12 -36.70 -2.02
C PRO A 991 31.24 -37.21 -1.12
N THR A 992 32.48 -36.96 -1.54
CA THR A 992 33.71 -37.34 -0.85
C THR A 992 33.75 -36.79 0.57
N SER A 993 34.14 -37.62 1.54
CA SER A 993 34.02 -37.32 2.96
C SER A 993 35.22 -37.80 3.79
N VAL A 994 35.65 -36.95 4.74
CA VAL A 994 36.64 -37.22 5.79
C VAL A 994 36.03 -36.83 7.14
N ALA A 995 36.48 -37.41 8.25
CA ALA A 995 35.99 -37.04 9.57
C ALA A 995 37.12 -36.83 10.59
N LEU A 996 36.88 -35.92 11.53
CA LEU A 996 37.58 -35.87 12.81
C LEU A 996 36.80 -36.77 13.78
N PRO A 997 37.35 -37.92 14.21
CA PRO A 997 36.61 -38.90 15.00
C PRO A 997 36.30 -38.41 16.42
N PHE A 998 35.47 -39.18 17.13
CA PHE A 998 35.21 -38.94 18.55
C PHE A 998 36.51 -38.92 19.37
N GLY A 999 36.55 -38.08 20.42
CA GLY A 999 37.73 -37.94 21.28
C GLY A 999 38.75 -36.91 20.79
N VAL A 1000 38.69 -36.46 19.53
CA VAL A 1000 39.61 -35.44 18.99
C VAL A 1000 39.45 -34.10 19.70
N PHE A 1001 38.22 -33.66 19.94
CA PHE A 1001 37.96 -32.41 20.67
C PHE A 1001 38.61 -32.44 22.07
N GLU A 1002 38.40 -33.53 22.82
CA GLU A 1002 38.95 -33.71 24.15
C GLU A 1002 40.49 -33.76 24.12
N LYS A 1003 41.08 -34.39 23.09
CA LYS A 1003 42.53 -34.40 22.90
C LYS A 1003 43.07 -32.99 22.63
N VAL A 1004 42.49 -32.25 21.69
CA VAL A 1004 42.88 -30.88 21.32
C VAL A 1004 42.76 -29.92 22.51
N LEU A 1005 41.69 -30.06 23.31
CA LEU A 1005 41.46 -29.25 24.50
C LEU A 1005 42.54 -29.49 25.57
N ASN A 1006 43.04 -30.71 25.69
CA ASN A 1006 44.04 -31.10 26.70
C ASN A 1006 45.50 -30.87 26.26
N GLU A 1007 45.75 -30.33 25.07
CA GLU A 1007 47.10 -29.98 24.64
C GLU A 1007 47.57 -28.65 25.25
N ASP A 1008 48.89 -28.54 25.45
CA ASP A 1008 49.50 -27.37 26.10
C ASP A 1008 49.17 -26.05 25.40
N LEU A 1009 49.03 -26.08 24.07
CA LEU A 1009 48.62 -24.95 23.23
C LEU A 1009 47.26 -24.37 23.64
N ASN A 1010 46.37 -25.18 24.21
CA ASN A 1010 44.97 -24.81 24.53
C ASN A 1010 44.69 -24.78 26.04
N ARG A 1011 45.73 -24.79 26.89
CA ARG A 1011 45.60 -24.90 28.35
C ARG A 1011 44.73 -23.78 28.97
N GLU A 1012 44.86 -22.55 28.47
CA GLU A 1012 44.03 -21.41 28.93
C GLU A 1012 42.54 -21.60 28.62
N VAL A 1013 42.24 -22.07 27.40
CA VAL A 1013 40.87 -22.36 26.96
C VAL A 1013 40.26 -23.49 27.81
N ALA A 1014 41.04 -24.53 28.09
CA ALA A 1014 40.62 -25.65 28.94
C ALA A 1014 40.28 -25.21 30.37
N ASN A 1015 41.13 -24.40 30.99
CA ASN A 1015 40.91 -23.87 32.34
C ASN A 1015 39.64 -23.01 32.42
N LYS A 1016 39.47 -22.08 31.47
CA LYS A 1016 38.29 -21.22 31.39
C LYS A 1016 37.01 -22.03 31.17
N LEU A 1017 37.06 -23.04 30.31
CA LEU A 1017 35.93 -23.92 30.04
C LEU A 1017 35.55 -24.76 31.27
N GLN A 1018 36.52 -25.25 32.06
CA GLN A 1018 36.23 -25.94 33.32
C GLN A 1018 35.55 -25.03 34.35
N LEU A 1019 35.99 -23.78 34.48
CA LEU A 1019 35.37 -22.80 35.39
C LEU A 1019 33.91 -22.53 34.99
N LEU A 1020 33.68 -22.23 33.71
CA LEU A 1020 32.33 -21.96 33.20
C LEU A 1020 31.39 -23.18 33.32
N LYS A 1021 31.92 -24.39 33.18
CA LYS A 1021 31.16 -25.63 33.38
C LYS A 1021 30.71 -25.85 34.82
N LYS A 1022 31.48 -25.40 35.82
CA LYS A 1022 31.07 -25.48 37.22
C LYS A 1022 29.89 -24.54 37.52
N ASN A 1023 29.90 -23.34 36.95
CA ASN A 1023 28.83 -22.34 37.12
C ASN A 1023 27.52 -22.70 36.37
N LEU A 1024 27.61 -23.62 35.42
CA LEU A 1024 26.48 -24.11 34.60
C LEU A 1024 25.41 -24.88 35.40
N ALA A 1025 25.69 -25.24 36.65
CA ALA A 1025 24.72 -25.87 37.55
C ALA A 1025 23.67 -24.87 38.08
N GLU A 1026 24.01 -23.58 38.15
CA GLU A 1026 23.20 -22.52 38.78
C GLU A 1026 22.71 -21.46 37.78
N GLU A 1027 23.47 -21.17 36.72
CA GLU A 1027 23.14 -20.09 35.76
C GLU A 1027 23.29 -20.52 34.29
N PHE A 1028 22.19 -20.50 33.53
CA PHE A 1028 22.17 -20.94 32.12
C PHE A 1028 22.79 -19.92 31.13
N SER A 1029 23.03 -18.67 31.57
CA SER A 1029 23.70 -17.62 30.79
C SER A 1029 25.14 -18.01 30.39
N ALA A 1030 25.76 -18.92 31.16
CA ALA A 1030 27.10 -19.46 30.93
C ALA A 1030 27.23 -20.26 29.60
N LEU A 1031 26.13 -20.79 29.04
CA LEU A 1031 26.16 -21.56 27.77
C LEU A 1031 26.72 -20.72 26.61
N ARG A 1032 26.36 -19.44 26.54
CA ARG A 1032 26.91 -18.52 25.51
C ARG A 1032 28.41 -18.33 25.69
N GLN A 1033 28.86 -18.13 26.92
CA GLN A 1033 30.27 -17.91 27.24
C GLN A 1033 31.12 -19.15 26.97
N ILE A 1034 30.59 -20.36 27.23
CA ILE A 1034 31.25 -21.62 26.90
C ILE A 1034 31.45 -21.75 25.40
N ARG A 1035 30.40 -21.48 24.61
CA ARG A 1035 30.51 -21.52 23.14
C ARG A 1035 31.58 -20.55 22.64
N CYS A 1036 31.57 -19.29 23.11
CA CYS A 1036 32.60 -18.32 22.78
C CYS A 1036 34.01 -18.78 23.17
N THR A 1037 34.15 -19.46 24.31
CA THR A 1037 35.45 -20.00 24.79
C THR A 1037 35.96 -21.14 23.89
N VAL A 1038 35.09 -22.06 23.46
CA VAL A 1038 35.48 -23.13 22.51
C VAL A 1038 35.99 -22.56 21.18
N LEU A 1039 35.45 -21.43 20.72
CA LEU A 1039 35.91 -20.78 19.50
C LEU A 1039 37.33 -20.21 19.60
N GLN A 1040 37.92 -20.13 20.79
CA GLN A 1040 39.30 -19.67 21.01
C GLN A 1040 40.34 -20.77 20.82
N LEU A 1041 39.94 -22.03 20.57
CA LEU A 1041 40.88 -23.13 20.35
C LEU A 1041 41.82 -22.87 19.17
N ALA A 1042 43.09 -23.17 19.39
CA ALA A 1042 44.14 -23.25 18.39
C ALA A 1042 44.28 -24.69 17.86
N ALA A 1043 44.54 -24.83 16.56
CA ALA A 1043 44.68 -26.13 15.90
C ALA A 1043 46.08 -26.72 16.17
N PRO A 1044 46.20 -27.94 16.73
CA PRO A 1044 47.48 -28.62 16.85
C PRO A 1044 48.13 -28.87 15.49
N PRO A 1045 49.45 -28.64 15.31
CA PRO A 1045 50.13 -28.89 14.03
C PRO A 1045 49.94 -30.32 13.50
N GLN A 1046 49.94 -31.32 14.40
CA GLN A 1046 49.71 -32.72 14.06
C GLN A 1046 48.30 -32.96 13.50
N LEU A 1047 47.26 -32.33 14.08
CA LEU A 1047 45.89 -32.39 13.58
C LEU A 1047 45.81 -31.81 12.16
N VAL A 1048 46.43 -30.66 11.93
CA VAL A 1048 46.44 -30.00 10.63
C VAL A 1048 47.10 -30.88 9.57
N GLN A 1049 48.26 -31.46 9.90
CA GLN A 1049 48.99 -32.34 9.00
C GLN A 1049 48.19 -33.61 8.67
N GLU A 1050 47.64 -34.30 9.68
CA GLU A 1050 46.90 -35.54 9.48
C GLU A 1050 45.59 -35.29 8.70
N LEU A 1051 44.87 -34.21 9.00
CA LEU A 1051 43.68 -33.82 8.25
C LEU A 1051 44.02 -33.48 6.79
N LYS A 1052 45.11 -32.73 6.55
CA LYS A 1052 45.59 -32.42 5.20
C LYS A 1052 45.90 -33.69 4.42
N THR A 1053 46.70 -34.59 4.99
CA THR A 1053 47.07 -35.86 4.35
C THR A 1053 45.83 -36.70 4.04
N LYS A 1054 44.88 -36.81 4.98
CA LYS A 1054 43.65 -37.59 4.78
C LYS A 1054 42.76 -37.00 3.71
N MET A 1055 42.51 -35.69 3.73
CA MET A 1055 41.74 -35.01 2.67
C MET A 1055 42.35 -35.23 1.29
N GLN A 1056 43.66 -35.00 1.14
CA GLN A 1056 44.35 -35.18 -0.14
C GLN A 1056 44.33 -36.64 -0.60
N SER A 1057 44.56 -37.60 0.30
CA SER A 1057 44.51 -39.03 -0.04
C SER A 1057 43.11 -39.54 -0.43
N SER A 1058 42.06 -38.86 0.04
CA SER A 1058 40.67 -39.14 -0.33
C SER A 1058 40.21 -38.38 -1.58
N GLY A 1059 41.09 -37.60 -2.23
CA GLY A 1059 40.74 -36.80 -3.40
C GLY A 1059 40.03 -35.48 -3.08
N MET A 1060 40.03 -35.03 -1.83
CA MET A 1060 39.45 -33.74 -1.42
C MET A 1060 40.48 -32.60 -1.45
N PRO A 1061 40.11 -31.40 -1.91
CA PRO A 1061 41.00 -30.24 -1.87
C PRO A 1061 41.29 -29.82 -0.42
N TRP A 1062 42.54 -29.43 -0.15
CA TRP A 1062 42.93 -28.92 1.17
C TRP A 1062 42.66 -27.40 1.26
N PRO A 1063 41.82 -26.93 2.20
CA PRO A 1063 41.44 -25.51 2.28
C PRO A 1063 42.62 -24.54 2.49
N GLY A 1064 43.72 -25.02 3.07
CA GLY A 1064 44.90 -24.17 3.27
C GLY A 1064 45.71 -23.92 2.00
N ASP A 1065 45.49 -24.68 0.92
CA ASP A 1065 46.13 -24.41 -0.38
C ASP A 1065 45.53 -23.14 -1.03
N GLU A 1066 44.31 -22.72 -0.64
CA GLU A 1066 43.67 -21.44 -1.04
C GLU A 1066 44.12 -20.23 -0.17
N GLY A 1067 44.93 -20.47 0.86
CA GLY A 1067 45.51 -19.45 1.73
C GLY A 1067 45.06 -19.48 3.19
N VAL A 1068 45.76 -18.71 4.03
CA VAL A 1068 45.60 -18.72 5.50
C VAL A 1068 44.17 -18.40 5.93
N ARG A 1069 43.53 -17.40 5.30
CA ARG A 1069 42.15 -17.00 5.60
C ARG A 1069 41.15 -18.13 5.37
N ARG A 1070 41.33 -18.94 4.32
CA ARG A 1070 40.41 -20.04 4.00
C ARG A 1070 40.56 -21.19 4.99
N TRP A 1071 41.79 -21.49 5.40
CA TRP A 1071 42.04 -22.42 6.51
C TRP A 1071 41.43 -21.93 7.83
N GLU A 1072 41.57 -20.66 8.17
CA GLU A 1072 40.95 -20.07 9.38
C GLU A 1072 39.43 -20.24 9.38
N GLN A 1073 38.77 -20.06 8.23
CA GLN A 1073 37.33 -20.32 8.07
C GLN A 1073 36.98 -21.80 8.29
N ALA A 1074 37.74 -22.72 7.70
CA ALA A 1074 37.54 -24.16 7.87
C ALA A 1074 37.72 -24.58 9.34
N TRP A 1075 38.77 -24.09 10.00
CA TRP A 1075 39.01 -24.34 11.41
C TRP A 1075 37.91 -23.74 12.29
N MET A 1076 37.44 -22.53 11.96
CA MET A 1076 36.30 -21.92 12.65
C MET A 1076 35.02 -22.75 12.52
N ALA A 1077 34.76 -23.35 11.35
CA ALA A 1077 33.62 -24.24 11.15
C ALA A 1077 33.71 -25.50 12.03
N ILE A 1078 34.89 -26.13 12.11
CA ILE A 1078 35.15 -27.27 13.00
C ILE A 1078 34.87 -26.88 14.46
N LYS A 1079 35.40 -25.73 14.92
CA LYS A 1079 35.16 -25.22 16.27
C LYS A 1079 33.69 -24.93 16.55
N LYS A 1080 32.94 -24.41 15.57
CA LYS A 1080 31.49 -24.19 15.69
C LYS A 1080 30.73 -25.51 15.87
N VAL A 1081 31.13 -26.58 15.19
CA VAL A 1081 30.53 -27.92 15.38
C VAL A 1081 30.79 -28.42 16.80
N TRP A 1082 32.01 -28.31 17.31
CA TRP A 1082 32.29 -28.68 18.71
C TRP A 1082 31.55 -27.80 19.72
N ALA A 1083 31.51 -26.48 19.50
CA ALA A 1083 30.78 -25.53 20.36
C ALA A 1083 29.26 -25.81 20.37
N SER A 1084 28.70 -26.33 19.27
CA SER A 1084 27.27 -26.67 19.17
C SER A 1084 26.79 -27.68 20.22
N LYS A 1085 27.72 -28.45 20.81
CA LYS A 1085 27.49 -29.28 21.98
C LYS A 1085 26.79 -28.50 23.10
N TRP A 1086 27.14 -27.23 23.31
CA TRP A 1086 26.57 -26.35 24.35
C TRP A 1086 25.51 -25.36 23.82
N ASN A 1087 24.85 -25.67 22.71
CA ASN A 1087 23.62 -24.96 22.34
C ASN A 1087 22.51 -25.27 23.36
N GLU A 1088 21.68 -24.29 23.70
CA GLU A 1088 20.58 -24.45 24.67
C GLU A 1088 19.70 -25.67 24.36
N ARG A 1089 19.25 -25.80 23.10
CA ARG A 1089 18.45 -26.94 22.65
C ARG A 1089 19.16 -28.29 22.87
N ALA A 1090 20.47 -28.38 22.61
CA ALA A 1090 21.24 -29.61 22.78
C ALA A 1090 21.42 -29.95 24.27
N TYR A 1091 21.79 -28.94 25.08
CA TYR A 1091 22.00 -29.08 26.52
C TYR A 1091 20.71 -29.52 27.24
N PHE A 1092 19.59 -28.83 27.00
CA PHE A 1092 18.30 -29.18 27.59
C PHE A 1092 17.78 -30.53 27.09
N SER A 1093 18.01 -30.88 25.81
CA SER A 1093 17.65 -32.20 25.29
C SER A 1093 18.38 -33.31 26.04
N THR A 1094 19.69 -33.18 26.32
CA THR A 1094 20.45 -34.19 27.08
C THR A 1094 19.95 -34.35 28.52
N ARG A 1095 19.60 -33.24 29.19
CA ARG A 1095 19.03 -33.30 30.56
C ARG A 1095 17.65 -33.95 30.59
N LYS A 1096 16.78 -33.66 29.60
CA LYS A 1096 15.42 -34.22 29.50
C LYS A 1096 15.43 -35.76 29.45
N VAL A 1097 16.44 -36.35 28.81
CA VAL A 1097 16.63 -37.81 28.74
C VAL A 1097 17.62 -38.35 29.77
N LYS A 1098 18.00 -37.55 30.77
CA LYS A 1098 18.91 -37.91 31.87
C LYS A 1098 20.29 -38.42 31.41
N LEU A 1099 20.79 -37.91 30.29
CA LEU A 1099 22.15 -38.18 29.83
C LEU A 1099 23.13 -37.18 30.44
N ASP A 1100 24.25 -37.69 30.94
CA ASP A 1100 25.35 -36.83 31.38
C ASP A 1100 25.98 -36.13 30.17
N HIS A 1101 25.85 -34.81 30.15
CA HIS A 1101 26.34 -33.95 29.08
C HIS A 1101 27.86 -34.01 28.93
N ASP A 1102 28.61 -34.33 29.99
CA ASP A 1102 30.05 -34.45 29.93
C ASP A 1102 30.53 -35.70 29.19
N TYR A 1103 29.68 -36.72 29.06
CA TYR A 1103 29.98 -37.95 28.32
C TYR A 1103 29.72 -37.82 26.81
N LEU A 1104 29.06 -36.74 26.37
CA LEU A 1104 28.74 -36.49 24.96
C LEU A 1104 30.01 -36.10 24.17
N CYS A 1105 30.47 -36.96 23.27
CA CYS A 1105 31.56 -36.65 22.35
C CYS A 1105 31.01 -36.28 20.97
N MET A 1106 31.61 -35.29 20.32
CA MET A 1106 31.22 -34.83 18.97
C MET A 1106 32.31 -35.16 17.96
N ALA A 1107 31.96 -35.94 16.94
CA ALA A 1107 32.76 -36.12 15.73
C ALA A 1107 32.37 -35.06 14.68
N VAL A 1108 33.30 -34.69 13.81
CA VAL A 1108 33.06 -33.68 12.76
C VAL A 1108 33.20 -34.35 11.39
N LEU A 1109 32.14 -34.29 10.59
CA LEU A 1109 32.18 -34.71 9.19
C LEU A 1109 32.57 -33.52 8.32
N VAL A 1110 33.60 -33.69 7.51
CA VAL A 1110 34.03 -32.76 6.47
C VAL A 1110 33.68 -33.40 5.14
N GLN A 1111 32.87 -32.72 4.34
CA GLN A 1111 32.34 -33.24 3.09
C GLN A 1111 32.49 -32.19 1.98
N GLU A 1112 32.73 -32.66 0.76
CA GLU A 1112 32.77 -31.82 -0.42
C GLU A 1112 31.41 -31.16 -0.68
N VAL A 1113 31.43 -29.86 -1.00
CA VAL A 1113 30.22 -29.10 -1.30
C VAL A 1113 29.87 -29.31 -2.76
N ILE A 1114 28.67 -29.84 -3.02
CA ILE A 1114 28.13 -29.97 -4.36
C ILE A 1114 27.34 -28.70 -4.70
N ASN A 1115 27.66 -28.08 -5.82
CA ASN A 1115 26.90 -26.95 -6.34
C ASN A 1115 25.63 -27.48 -7.03
N ALA A 1116 24.54 -27.58 -6.29
CA ALA A 1116 23.28 -28.10 -6.77
C ALA A 1116 22.29 -26.98 -7.05
N ASP A 1117 21.66 -27.00 -8.23
CA ASP A 1117 20.56 -26.09 -8.56
C ASP A 1117 19.30 -26.37 -7.71
N TYR A 1118 19.15 -27.62 -7.23
CA TYR A 1118 18.04 -28.06 -6.39
C TYR A 1118 18.51 -29.08 -5.34
N ALA A 1119 17.90 -29.04 -4.15
CA ALA A 1119 18.08 -30.04 -3.10
C ALA A 1119 16.71 -30.44 -2.55
N PHE A 1120 16.49 -31.75 -2.36
CA PHE A 1120 15.23 -32.30 -1.88
C PHE A 1120 15.45 -33.49 -0.95
N VAL A 1121 14.44 -33.78 -0.12
CA VAL A 1121 14.38 -34.97 0.72
C VAL A 1121 13.36 -35.92 0.13
N ILE A 1122 13.75 -37.16 -0.09
CA ILE A 1122 12.87 -38.21 -0.60
C ILE A 1122 12.56 -39.17 0.54
N HIS A 1123 11.26 -39.45 0.72
CA HIS A 1123 10.79 -40.58 1.50
C HIS A 1123 10.42 -41.70 0.55
N THR A 1124 10.92 -42.92 0.77
CA THR A 1124 10.60 -44.10 -0.04
C THR A 1124 9.24 -44.73 0.31
N THR A 1125 8.62 -44.23 1.36
CA THR A 1125 7.27 -44.57 1.82
C THR A 1125 6.56 -43.30 2.21
N ASN A 1126 5.24 -43.24 2.03
CA ASN A 1126 4.47 -42.09 2.44
C ASN A 1126 4.58 -41.95 3.98
N PRO A 1127 5.13 -40.84 4.50
CA PRO A 1127 5.39 -40.70 5.93
C PRO A 1127 4.11 -40.61 6.76
N SER A 1128 2.96 -40.34 6.12
CA SER A 1128 1.64 -40.23 6.76
C SER A 1128 0.85 -41.54 6.69
N SER A 1129 0.75 -42.17 5.51
CA SER A 1129 -0.07 -43.39 5.34
C SER A 1129 0.70 -44.70 5.52
N LYS A 1130 2.04 -44.66 5.59
CA LYS A 1130 2.94 -45.83 5.55
C LYS A 1130 2.79 -46.73 4.32
N GLY A 1131 2.01 -46.32 3.32
CA GLY A 1131 1.97 -46.97 2.01
C GLY A 1131 3.27 -46.75 1.24
N PHE A 1132 3.66 -47.71 0.40
CA PHE A 1132 4.73 -47.50 -0.57
C PHE A 1132 4.27 -46.46 -1.60
N ILE A 1133 5.17 -45.51 -1.92
CA ILE A 1133 4.97 -44.51 -2.98
C ILE A 1133 5.26 -45.16 -4.33
#